data_AF-A0A0K9HJJ6-F1
#
_entry.id   AF-A0A0K9HJJ6-F1
#
_cell.length_a   1.000
_cell.length_b   1.000
_cell.length_c   1.000
_cell.angle_alpha   90.00
_cell.angle_beta   90.00
_cell.angle_gamma   90.00
#
_symmetry.space_group_name_H-M   'P 1'
#
loop_
_entity.id
_entity.type
_entity.pdbx_description
1 polymer ?
#
loop_
_entity_poly.entity_id
_entity_poly.type
_entity_poly.pdbx_seq_one_letter_code
_entity_poly.pdbx_strand_id
1 'polypeptide(L)'
;MNKQTLSEWIEQLRQDPNVVHWHEIEPKEADTVPFPTELNPRLRAALEARGIASLYTHQASAYEAVRSGRNIVAVTPTASGKTLCYNLPVLQAIAEAPESRALYLFPTKALAQDQKNELHEIIAEMGTPIYSYTYDGDTAPALRQKIRQAGHIVITNPDMLHTAILPHHTKWMSLFEQLRYVVIDELHTYRGVFGSHVANVIRRLKRICAFYGSRPTFICTSATIANPQELAERLIGEPVALIDNNGAPRGRKHIVFYNPPVVERTMNVRQSATKTAVELARQLLRNHIPTIVFARSRVRAELILSHLQAAVKGRIGETMVRGYRGGYLPNERRAIEKGLRSGDIIGVVSTNALELGVDIGQLQACILAGYPGTIASTWQQAGRAGRRHGDSLVIMVAGSSPLDQYIAAHPEYFFARSPETARINPDNMLILVDHLKCAAYELPFRRGETFGGVEVEEVLDFLAEQGVLYERSGRWHWMSEAFPAQNISLRSAAQENVVIIDVSDTARHRVIGEMDRFSAMTLLHEEAIYLHEGTQYQVEQLDWEEKKAYVRQVDVEYFTDANLAVQLEVLSEDRTAERGAMAVKYGDVSVRAMATMFKKLKLSTFENIGWGPIRLPEETLHTSAAWLEWMEVPPRFSPALFEHILVGIANVLGHLVPMFVMCDRSDIHVVPQLKAPHSGRPTIFLYDRYPGGIGLSEALFERYEQMLAKVKEWVERCPCADGCPSCIGALDAAGMPVKHELVQFLAEQLAVRSGSSA
;
A
#
# COMPACT_ATOMS: atom_id res chain seq x y z
N MET A 1 39.07 16.32 11.87
CA MET A 1 37.78 16.95 12.21
C MET A 1 37.14 16.08 13.28
N ASN A 2 36.78 16.67 14.42
CA ASN A 2 36.08 15.95 15.48
C ASN A 2 34.73 15.45 14.95
N LYS A 3 34.38 14.19 15.26
CA LYS A 3 33.07 13.62 14.90
C LYS A 3 32.01 14.31 15.77
N GLN A 4 30.96 14.80 15.15
CA GLN A 4 29.84 15.42 15.85
C GLN A 4 28.88 14.34 16.35
N THR A 5 28.28 14.57 17.51
CA THR A 5 27.16 13.77 18.00
C THR A 5 25.87 14.10 17.22
N LEU A 6 24.85 13.24 17.31
CA LEU A 6 23.55 13.50 16.69
C LEU A 6 22.94 14.82 17.19
N SER A 7 23.01 15.10 18.50
CA SER A 7 22.43 16.31 19.08
C SER A 7 23.16 17.58 18.61
N GLU A 8 24.49 17.56 18.48
CA GLU A 8 25.25 18.66 17.89
C GLU A 8 24.89 18.90 16.42
N TRP A 9 24.71 17.81 15.65
CA TRP A 9 24.32 17.91 14.24
C TRP A 9 22.89 18.42 14.08
N ILE A 10 21.97 18.01 14.96
CA ILE A 10 20.59 18.51 15.02
C ILE A 10 20.57 20.03 15.24
N GLU A 11 21.39 20.54 16.15
CA GLU A 11 21.44 21.99 16.42
C GLU A 11 21.93 22.79 15.20
N GLN A 12 22.84 22.21 14.41
CA GLN A 12 23.26 22.81 13.14
C GLN A 12 22.15 22.76 12.09
N LEU A 13 21.42 21.64 11.98
CA LEU A 13 20.32 21.53 11.02
C LEU A 13 19.19 22.52 11.33
N ARG A 14 18.90 22.81 12.61
CA ARG A 14 17.88 23.81 12.99
C ARG A 14 18.14 25.20 12.39
N GLN A 15 19.38 25.52 12.08
CA GLN A 15 19.77 26.82 11.52
C GLN A 15 19.71 26.84 9.98
N ASP A 16 19.44 25.70 9.33
CA ASP A 16 19.36 25.63 7.87
C ASP A 16 18.06 26.28 7.37
N PRO A 17 18.13 27.29 6.49
CA PRO A 17 16.96 28.01 6.00
C PRO A 17 16.01 27.15 5.15
N ASN A 18 16.42 25.95 4.73
CA ASN A 18 15.60 25.03 3.96
C ASN A 18 14.76 24.10 4.84
N VAL A 19 14.95 24.14 6.16
CA VAL A 19 14.03 23.52 7.12
C VAL A 19 12.75 24.35 7.14
N VAL A 20 11.67 23.80 6.59
CA VAL A 20 10.36 24.48 6.53
C VAL A 20 9.48 24.19 7.74
N HIS A 21 9.74 23.06 8.42
CA HIS A 21 9.04 22.70 9.64
C HIS A 21 9.91 21.81 10.53
N TRP A 22 9.79 22.02 11.84
CA TRP A 22 10.43 21.22 12.86
C TRP A 22 9.40 20.84 13.92
N HIS A 23 9.12 19.55 14.05
CA HIS A 23 8.20 19.00 15.03
C HIS A 23 8.95 18.12 16.02
N GLU A 24 8.76 18.37 17.31
CA GLU A 24 9.32 17.55 18.38
C GLU A 24 8.20 16.72 19.01
N ILE A 25 8.36 15.41 18.97
CA ILE A 25 7.55 14.50 19.77
C ILE A 25 8.24 14.38 21.13
N GLU A 26 7.57 14.88 22.16
CA GLU A 26 8.05 14.80 23.54
C GLU A 26 8.12 13.33 24.01
N PRO A 27 9.11 13.00 24.86
CA PRO A 27 9.18 11.69 25.46
C PRO A 27 7.97 11.45 26.35
N LYS A 28 7.47 10.21 26.33
CA LYS A 28 6.37 9.76 27.18
C LYS A 28 6.81 8.51 27.92
N GLU A 29 6.59 8.50 29.24
CA GLU A 29 6.78 7.30 30.04
C GLU A 29 5.74 6.22 29.68
N ALA A 30 6.04 4.98 30.06
CA ALA A 30 5.14 3.87 29.80
C ALA A 30 3.91 3.94 30.71
N ASP A 31 2.73 3.77 30.13
CA ASP A 31 1.50 3.50 30.89
C ASP A 31 1.32 1.98 30.95
N THR A 32 1.50 1.41 32.15
CA THR A 32 1.50 -0.03 32.37
C THR A 32 0.45 -0.47 33.38
N VAL A 33 0.01 -1.72 33.25
CA VAL A 33 -0.86 -2.42 34.20
C VAL A 33 -0.23 -3.76 34.59
N PRO A 34 -0.47 -4.26 35.81
CA PRO A 34 0.07 -5.54 36.25
C PRO A 34 -0.42 -6.69 35.37
N PHE A 35 0.33 -7.80 35.35
CA PHE A 35 -0.13 -9.00 34.68
C PHE A 35 -1.45 -9.51 35.26
N PRO A 36 -2.38 -10.00 34.41
CA PRO A 36 -3.58 -10.67 34.86
C PRO A 36 -3.25 -11.81 35.83
N THR A 37 -4.11 -12.01 36.83
CA THR A 37 -3.92 -13.01 37.89
C THR A 37 -3.99 -14.44 37.38
N GLU A 38 -4.76 -14.67 36.34
CA GLU A 38 -5.02 -15.94 35.68
C GLU A 38 -3.97 -16.31 34.62
N LEU A 39 -2.98 -15.45 34.39
CA LEU A 39 -1.92 -15.71 33.42
C LEU A 39 -1.11 -16.94 33.86
N ASN A 40 -0.86 -17.86 32.91
CA ASN A 40 -0.12 -19.09 33.18
C ASN A 40 1.24 -18.75 33.85
N PRO A 41 1.61 -19.38 34.98
CA PRO A 41 2.83 -19.04 35.70
C PRO A 41 4.11 -19.17 34.86
N ARG A 42 4.17 -20.14 33.92
CA ARG A 42 5.32 -20.32 33.02
C ARG A 42 5.39 -19.21 31.98
N LEU A 43 4.23 -18.79 31.45
CA LEU A 43 4.15 -17.66 30.53
C LEU A 43 4.55 -16.36 31.22
N ARG A 44 4.07 -16.12 32.46
CA ARG A 44 4.51 -14.98 33.27
C ARG A 44 6.02 -14.97 33.48
N ALA A 45 6.59 -16.07 33.96
CA ALA A 45 8.02 -16.18 34.20
C ALA A 45 8.85 -15.96 32.91
N ALA A 46 8.38 -16.49 31.77
CA ALA A 46 9.02 -16.29 30.48
C ALA A 46 9.01 -14.83 30.01
N LEU A 47 7.94 -14.09 30.29
CA LEU A 47 7.86 -12.66 30.00
C LEU A 47 8.75 -11.84 30.94
N GLU A 48 8.77 -12.17 32.23
CA GLU A 48 9.63 -11.52 33.23
C GLU A 48 11.12 -11.70 32.91
N ALA A 49 11.54 -12.91 32.50
CA ALA A 49 12.91 -13.19 32.06
C ALA A 49 13.34 -12.34 30.85
N ARG A 50 12.37 -11.89 30.04
CA ARG A 50 12.58 -10.99 28.89
C ARG A 50 12.49 -9.50 29.27
N GLY A 51 12.43 -9.18 30.55
CA GLY A 51 12.32 -7.81 31.06
C GLY A 51 10.92 -7.20 30.95
N ILE A 52 9.89 -8.03 30.77
CA ILE A 52 8.48 -7.58 30.76
C ILE A 52 7.90 -7.88 32.14
N ALA A 53 7.87 -6.89 33.03
CA ALA A 53 7.32 -7.02 34.38
C ALA A 53 5.83 -6.67 34.48
N SER A 54 5.30 -6.00 33.45
CA SER A 54 3.92 -5.49 33.37
C SER A 54 3.51 -5.37 31.91
N LEU A 55 2.21 -5.34 31.65
CA LEU A 55 1.67 -5.10 30.31
C LEU A 55 1.49 -3.61 30.06
N TYR A 56 1.67 -3.16 28.83
CA TYR A 56 1.15 -1.84 28.44
C TYR A 56 -0.38 -1.87 28.45
N THR A 57 -1.01 -0.71 28.67
CA THR A 57 -2.49 -0.57 28.70
C THR A 57 -3.18 -1.20 27.49
N HIS A 58 -2.66 -1.00 26.29
CA HIS A 58 -3.21 -1.57 25.05
C HIS A 58 -3.04 -3.10 24.95
N GLN A 59 -1.98 -3.66 25.54
CA GLN A 59 -1.77 -5.11 25.58
C GLN A 59 -2.77 -5.78 26.51
N ALA A 60 -3.03 -5.17 27.67
CA ALA A 60 -4.02 -5.67 28.61
C ALA A 60 -5.45 -5.56 28.06
N SER A 61 -5.83 -4.41 27.49
CA SER A 61 -7.14 -4.24 26.85
C SER A 61 -7.37 -5.22 25.71
N ALA A 62 -6.33 -5.50 24.90
CA ALA A 62 -6.38 -6.53 23.87
C ALA A 62 -6.60 -7.93 24.47
N TYR A 63 -5.82 -8.30 25.49
CA TYR A 63 -5.93 -9.59 26.15
C TYR A 63 -7.33 -9.82 26.74
N GLU A 64 -7.87 -8.85 27.48
CA GLU A 64 -9.20 -8.93 28.10
C GLU A 64 -10.32 -9.08 27.04
N ALA A 65 -10.27 -8.27 25.97
CA ALA A 65 -11.27 -8.34 24.91
C ALA A 65 -11.23 -9.69 24.17
N VAL A 66 -10.04 -10.19 23.85
CA VAL A 66 -9.87 -11.48 23.18
C VAL A 66 -10.29 -12.64 24.10
N ARG A 67 -9.99 -12.57 25.40
CA ARG A 67 -10.46 -13.55 26.40
C ARG A 67 -11.99 -13.59 26.49
N SER A 68 -12.67 -12.46 26.29
CA SER A 68 -14.13 -12.40 26.20
C SER A 68 -14.71 -12.88 24.86
N GLY A 69 -13.87 -13.38 23.94
CA GLY A 69 -14.30 -13.87 22.62
C GLY A 69 -14.63 -12.77 21.61
N ARG A 70 -14.20 -11.52 21.86
CA ARG A 70 -14.44 -10.40 20.93
C ARG A 70 -13.31 -10.30 19.92
N ASN A 71 -13.68 -10.10 18.65
CA ASN A 71 -12.72 -9.71 17.61
C ASN A 71 -12.16 -8.33 17.94
N ILE A 72 -10.86 -8.11 17.72
CA ILE A 72 -10.22 -6.82 17.99
C ILE A 72 -9.38 -6.32 16.83
N VAL A 73 -9.18 -5.01 16.77
CA VAL A 73 -8.10 -4.37 16.01
C VAL A 73 -7.29 -3.48 16.94
N ALA A 74 -6.02 -3.82 17.13
CA ALA A 74 -5.08 -3.03 17.92
C ALA A 74 -4.31 -2.05 17.03
N VAL A 75 -4.45 -0.76 17.33
CA VAL A 75 -3.80 0.32 16.60
C VAL A 75 -2.76 0.94 17.51
N THR A 76 -1.49 0.72 17.17
CA THR A 76 -0.39 1.40 17.86
C THR A 76 0.72 1.77 16.86
N PRO A 77 1.63 2.67 17.21
CA PRO A 77 2.82 2.96 16.42
C PRO A 77 3.74 1.72 16.29
N THR A 78 4.73 1.79 15.41
CA THR A 78 5.80 0.79 15.34
C THR A 78 6.59 0.74 16.66
N ALA A 79 7.15 -0.44 16.98
CA ALA A 79 7.94 -0.69 18.19
C ALA A 79 7.21 -0.47 19.54
N SER A 80 5.88 -0.49 19.57
CA SER A 80 5.03 -0.35 20.77
C SER A 80 4.77 -1.67 21.52
N GLY A 81 5.20 -2.81 20.97
CA GLY A 81 4.88 -4.14 21.52
C GLY A 81 3.54 -4.73 21.05
N LYS A 82 3.10 -4.40 19.83
CA LYS A 82 1.91 -5.00 19.16
C LYS A 82 1.88 -6.51 19.22
N THR A 83 3.05 -7.14 19.06
CA THR A 83 3.20 -8.58 19.02
C THR A 83 2.60 -9.28 20.24
N LEU A 84 2.72 -8.67 21.42
CA LEU A 84 2.19 -9.24 22.64
C LEU A 84 0.65 -9.16 22.72
N CYS A 85 -0.01 -8.27 21.97
CA CYS A 85 -1.47 -8.19 21.92
C CYS A 85 -2.11 -9.47 21.37
N TYR A 86 -1.43 -10.20 20.50
CA TYR A 86 -1.91 -11.48 19.97
C TYR A 86 -1.13 -12.70 20.49
N ASN A 87 0.17 -12.59 20.77
CA ASN A 87 0.94 -13.70 21.32
C ASN A 87 0.45 -14.09 22.73
N LEU A 88 0.15 -13.11 23.59
CA LEU A 88 -0.28 -13.35 24.97
C LEU A 88 -1.57 -14.20 25.04
N PRO A 89 -2.70 -13.82 24.41
CA PRO A 89 -3.91 -14.64 24.46
C PRO A 89 -3.74 -16.00 23.77
N VAL A 90 -2.97 -16.08 22.69
CA VAL A 90 -2.75 -17.34 21.96
C VAL A 90 -1.93 -18.33 22.78
N LEU A 91 -0.79 -17.90 23.33
CA LEU A 91 0.07 -18.75 24.18
C LEU A 91 -0.67 -19.16 25.46
N GLN A 92 -1.43 -18.24 26.07
CA GLN A 92 -2.27 -18.56 27.22
C GLN A 92 -3.26 -19.68 26.89
N ALA A 93 -4.00 -19.56 25.79
CA ALA A 93 -5.01 -20.56 25.44
C ALA A 93 -4.41 -21.93 25.10
N ILE A 94 -3.25 -21.97 24.43
CA ILE A 94 -2.55 -23.23 24.15
C ILE A 94 -2.00 -23.84 25.44
N ALA A 95 -1.53 -23.01 26.38
CA ALA A 95 -1.06 -23.48 27.68
C ALA A 95 -2.21 -24.02 28.57
N GLU A 96 -3.43 -23.48 28.44
CA GLU A 96 -4.64 -23.99 29.11
C GLU A 96 -5.20 -25.25 28.43
N ALA A 97 -5.17 -25.28 27.10
CA ALA A 97 -5.78 -26.30 26.25
C ALA A 97 -4.81 -26.65 25.09
N PRO A 98 -3.95 -27.68 25.24
CA PRO A 98 -2.89 -28.02 24.29
C PRO A 98 -3.37 -28.39 22.87
N GLU A 99 -4.63 -28.77 22.72
CA GLU A 99 -5.29 -29.01 21.44
C GLU A 99 -5.58 -27.71 20.69
N SER A 100 -5.63 -26.56 21.37
CA SER A 100 -5.91 -25.26 20.75
C SER A 100 -4.95 -24.96 19.61
N ARG A 101 -5.48 -24.36 18.55
CA ARG A 101 -4.71 -23.96 17.37
C ARG A 101 -4.92 -22.49 17.04
N ALA A 102 -3.91 -21.90 16.41
CA ALA A 102 -3.97 -20.54 15.89
C ALA A 102 -3.38 -20.43 14.48
N LEU A 103 -3.99 -19.58 13.67
CA LEU A 103 -3.52 -19.24 12.32
C LEU A 103 -3.05 -17.79 12.32
N TYR A 104 -1.82 -17.53 11.89
CA TYR A 104 -1.24 -16.20 11.84
C TYR A 104 -1.05 -15.79 10.37
N LEU A 105 -1.67 -14.69 9.97
CA LEU A 105 -1.60 -14.12 8.62
C LEU A 105 -0.72 -12.88 8.61
N PHE A 106 0.39 -12.99 7.89
CA PHE A 106 1.33 -11.90 7.66
C PHE A 106 1.39 -11.49 6.19
N PRO A 107 1.60 -10.20 5.89
CA PRO A 107 1.64 -9.73 4.51
C PRO A 107 2.93 -10.15 3.80
N THR A 108 4.00 -10.51 4.53
CA THR A 108 5.27 -10.95 3.96
C THR A 108 5.86 -12.16 4.67
N LYS A 109 6.63 -12.96 3.93
CA LYS A 109 7.36 -14.12 4.48
C LYS A 109 8.45 -13.72 5.49
N ALA A 110 9.08 -12.56 5.31
CA ALA A 110 10.12 -12.08 6.22
C ALA A 110 9.56 -11.83 7.62
N LEU A 111 8.43 -11.10 7.69
CA LEU A 111 7.68 -10.89 8.93
C LEU A 111 7.26 -12.21 9.58
N ALA A 112 6.74 -13.15 8.79
CA ALA A 112 6.34 -14.46 9.29
C ALA A 112 7.51 -15.23 9.96
N GLN A 113 8.72 -15.13 9.40
CA GLN A 113 9.91 -15.77 9.98
C GLN A 113 10.39 -15.06 11.25
N ASP A 114 10.42 -13.73 11.27
CA ASP A 114 10.77 -12.96 12.46
C ASP A 114 9.81 -13.27 13.62
N GLN A 115 8.51 -13.31 13.33
CA GLN A 115 7.50 -13.67 14.31
C GLN A 115 7.69 -15.10 14.83
N LYS A 116 8.02 -16.05 13.95
CA LYS A 116 8.29 -17.44 14.35
C LYS A 116 9.46 -17.51 15.34
N ASN A 117 10.52 -16.73 15.11
CA ASN A 117 11.68 -16.71 15.97
C ASN A 117 11.31 -16.12 17.35
N GLU A 118 10.65 -14.97 17.39
CA GLU A 118 10.19 -14.35 18.65
C GLU A 118 9.30 -15.31 19.46
N LEU A 119 8.32 -15.95 18.80
CA LEU A 119 7.47 -16.97 19.41
C LEU A 119 8.28 -18.15 19.97
N HIS A 120 9.21 -18.69 19.19
CA HIS A 120 10.04 -19.82 19.62
C HIS A 120 10.85 -19.50 20.86
N GLU A 121 11.40 -18.30 20.96
CA GLU A 121 12.18 -17.94 22.14
C GLU A 121 11.28 -17.83 23.38
N ILE A 122 10.07 -17.26 23.27
CA ILE A 122 9.11 -17.21 24.39
C ILE A 122 8.70 -18.63 24.79
N ILE A 123 8.38 -19.49 23.83
CA ILE A 123 7.99 -20.88 24.05
C ILE A 123 9.11 -21.68 24.72
N ALA A 124 10.36 -21.49 24.29
CA ALA A 124 11.52 -22.14 24.86
C ALA A 124 11.70 -21.76 26.34
N GLU A 125 11.55 -20.48 26.67
CA GLU A 125 11.61 -19.97 28.04
C GLU A 125 10.45 -20.52 28.90
N MET A 126 9.27 -20.69 28.31
CA MET A 126 8.13 -21.34 28.99
C MET A 126 8.36 -22.83 29.27
N GLY A 127 9.32 -23.49 28.62
CA GLY A 127 9.56 -24.94 28.74
C GLY A 127 8.32 -25.79 28.43
N THR A 128 7.47 -25.36 27.50
CA THR A 128 6.19 -26.01 27.16
C THR A 128 6.22 -26.49 25.71
N PRO A 129 5.73 -27.70 25.37
CA PRO A 129 5.83 -28.28 24.03
C PRO A 129 4.83 -27.65 23.04
N ILE A 130 4.92 -26.34 22.84
CA ILE A 130 4.16 -25.59 21.85
C ILE A 130 4.97 -25.56 20.56
N TYR A 131 4.38 -25.95 19.44
CA TYR A 131 5.07 -25.99 18.16
C TYR A 131 4.54 -24.91 17.22
N SER A 132 5.40 -23.96 16.84
CA SER A 132 5.08 -22.89 15.88
C SER A 132 5.87 -23.06 14.58
N TYR A 133 5.18 -23.07 13.44
CA TYR A 133 5.82 -23.26 12.14
C TYR A 133 5.32 -22.28 11.10
N THR A 134 6.22 -21.88 10.20
CA THR A 134 5.85 -21.16 8.99
C THR A 134 5.43 -22.15 7.90
N TYR A 135 4.29 -21.89 7.27
CA TYR A 135 3.79 -22.62 6.12
C TYR A 135 3.61 -21.66 4.95
N ASP A 136 4.66 -21.52 4.14
CA ASP A 136 4.64 -20.65 2.97
C ASP A 136 5.24 -21.34 1.73
N GLY A 137 5.42 -20.58 0.65
CA GLY A 137 6.02 -21.09 -0.59
C GLY A 137 7.45 -21.62 -0.41
N ASP A 138 8.17 -21.17 0.62
CA ASP A 138 9.56 -21.55 0.91
C ASP A 138 9.63 -22.76 1.87
N THR A 139 8.50 -23.17 2.47
CA THR A 139 8.43 -24.37 3.32
C THR A 139 8.66 -25.63 2.49
N ALA A 140 9.76 -26.33 2.79
CA ALA A 140 10.17 -27.57 2.13
C ALA A 140 9.04 -28.63 2.15
N PRO A 141 8.76 -29.32 1.02
CA PRO A 141 7.65 -30.27 0.91
C PRO A 141 7.64 -31.36 2.00
N ALA A 142 8.81 -31.87 2.39
CA ALA A 142 8.95 -32.89 3.43
C ALA A 142 8.51 -32.42 4.82
N LEU A 143 8.61 -31.11 5.11
CA LEU A 143 8.17 -30.54 6.38
C LEU A 143 6.67 -30.27 6.41
N ARG A 144 6.04 -30.03 5.26
CA ARG A 144 4.62 -29.66 5.16
C ARG A 144 3.70 -30.67 5.83
N GLN A 145 3.97 -31.97 5.69
CA GLN A 145 3.16 -33.01 6.34
C GLN A 145 3.24 -32.94 7.88
N LYS A 146 4.44 -32.77 8.43
CA LYS A 146 4.64 -32.65 9.88
C LYS A 146 3.96 -31.41 10.44
N ILE A 147 4.08 -30.28 9.74
CA ILE A 147 3.48 -29.01 10.15
C ILE A 147 1.95 -29.11 10.25
N ARG A 148 1.30 -29.77 9.27
CA ARG A 148 -0.16 -29.96 9.28
C ARG A 148 -0.69 -30.74 10.49
N GLN A 149 0.11 -31.65 11.03
CA GLN A 149 -0.28 -32.52 12.14
C GLN A 149 0.13 -31.97 13.51
N ALA A 150 1.33 -31.37 13.61
CA ALA A 150 1.94 -31.00 14.88
C ALA A 150 1.91 -29.49 15.19
N GLY A 151 1.65 -28.63 14.19
CA GLY A 151 1.69 -27.19 14.37
C GLY A 151 0.55 -26.68 15.24
N HIS A 152 0.87 -26.16 16.43
CA HIS A 152 -0.07 -25.45 17.29
C HIS A 152 -0.36 -24.05 16.72
N ILE A 153 0.70 -23.38 16.27
CA ILE A 153 0.63 -22.06 15.62
C ILE A 153 1.15 -22.21 14.19
N VAL A 154 0.29 -21.93 13.22
CA VAL A 154 0.64 -21.96 11.79
C VAL A 154 0.74 -20.52 11.29
N ILE A 155 1.94 -20.11 10.90
CA ILE A 155 2.22 -18.76 10.40
C ILE A 155 2.29 -18.82 8.87
N THR A 156 1.44 -18.08 8.19
CA THR A 156 1.30 -18.11 6.73
C THR A 156 1.03 -16.71 6.18
N ASN A 157 0.74 -16.62 4.89
CA ASN A 157 0.28 -15.41 4.21
C ASN A 157 -1.06 -15.69 3.50
N PRO A 158 -1.82 -14.65 3.11
CA PRO A 158 -3.10 -14.85 2.43
C PRO A 158 -2.99 -15.64 1.13
N ASP A 159 -1.90 -15.48 0.37
CA ASP A 159 -1.66 -16.20 -0.88
C ASP A 159 -1.58 -17.72 -0.64
N MET A 160 -0.88 -18.16 0.39
CA MET A 160 -0.74 -19.57 0.78
C MET A 160 -1.98 -20.12 1.46
N LEU A 161 -2.70 -19.27 2.21
CA LEU A 161 -4.03 -19.62 2.70
C LEU A 161 -4.98 -19.95 1.54
N HIS A 162 -5.02 -19.07 0.52
CA HIS A 162 -5.83 -19.23 -0.68
C HIS A 162 -5.45 -20.45 -1.53
N THR A 163 -4.17 -20.63 -1.81
CA THR A 163 -3.69 -21.61 -2.82
C THR A 163 -3.44 -23.01 -2.26
N ALA A 164 -3.14 -23.15 -0.96
CA ALA A 164 -2.64 -24.42 -0.41
C ALA A 164 -3.31 -24.91 0.87
N ILE A 165 -3.88 -24.03 1.70
CA ILE A 165 -4.48 -24.43 2.98
C ILE A 165 -5.97 -24.70 2.82
N LEU A 166 -6.75 -23.69 2.39
CA LEU A 166 -8.20 -23.81 2.21
C LEU A 166 -8.61 -24.88 1.19
N PRO A 167 -8.08 -24.92 -0.06
CA PRO A 167 -8.45 -25.94 -1.04
C PRO A 167 -8.05 -27.37 -0.64
N HIS A 168 -7.21 -27.51 0.39
CA HIS A 168 -6.80 -28.81 0.92
C HIS A 168 -7.19 -28.95 2.39
N HIS A 169 -8.30 -28.34 2.81
CA HIS A 169 -8.74 -28.32 4.21
C HIS A 169 -8.85 -29.71 4.85
N THR A 170 -9.13 -30.75 4.07
CA THR A 170 -9.11 -32.17 4.52
C THR A 170 -7.75 -32.65 5.02
N LYS A 171 -6.64 -32.02 4.59
CA LYS A 171 -5.29 -32.29 5.12
C LYS A 171 -4.98 -31.51 6.41
N TRP A 172 -5.86 -30.57 6.78
CA TRP A 172 -5.73 -29.62 7.87
C TRP A 172 -6.83 -29.79 8.93
N MET A 173 -7.47 -30.95 9.01
CA MET A 173 -8.57 -31.21 9.96
C MET A 173 -8.18 -30.87 11.40
N SER A 174 -6.97 -31.29 11.83
CA SER A 174 -6.44 -30.99 13.17
C SER A 174 -6.28 -29.49 13.47
N LEU A 175 -6.08 -28.67 12.44
CA LEU A 175 -6.06 -27.21 12.58
C LEU A 175 -7.48 -26.68 12.69
N PHE A 176 -8.37 -27.03 11.76
CA PHE A 176 -9.69 -26.42 11.65
C PHE A 176 -10.67 -26.84 12.73
N GLU A 177 -10.60 -28.06 13.27
CA GLU A 177 -11.47 -28.50 14.37
C GLU A 177 -11.18 -27.76 15.68
N GLN A 178 -9.93 -27.29 15.86
CA GLN A 178 -9.45 -26.70 17.11
C GLN A 178 -8.98 -25.24 16.93
N LEU A 179 -9.36 -24.59 15.82
CA LEU A 179 -8.94 -23.23 15.51
C LEU A 179 -9.67 -22.24 16.43
N ARG A 180 -8.92 -21.67 17.37
CA ARG A 180 -9.45 -20.70 18.35
C ARG A 180 -9.16 -19.26 17.97
N TYR A 181 -8.02 -19.01 17.33
CA TYR A 181 -7.60 -17.66 16.97
C TYR A 181 -7.11 -17.56 15.53
N VAL A 182 -7.46 -16.45 14.89
CA VAL A 182 -6.88 -16.02 13.61
C VAL A 182 -6.26 -14.64 13.82
N VAL A 183 -4.94 -14.54 13.70
CA VAL A 183 -4.21 -13.28 13.79
C VAL A 183 -4.04 -12.72 12.39
N ILE A 184 -4.36 -11.44 12.21
CA ILE A 184 -4.15 -10.70 10.96
C ILE A 184 -3.27 -9.50 11.27
N ASP A 185 -1.98 -9.62 10.94
CA ASP A 185 -1.01 -8.56 11.21
C ASP A 185 -0.96 -7.55 10.05
N GLU A 186 -0.69 -6.29 10.39
CA GLU A 186 -0.58 -5.17 9.43
C GLU A 186 -1.83 -5.00 8.53
N LEU A 187 -3.00 -4.94 9.16
CA LEU A 187 -4.32 -4.90 8.51
C LEU A 187 -4.44 -3.88 7.37
N HIS A 188 -3.90 -2.67 7.54
CA HIS A 188 -3.87 -1.60 6.54
C HIS A 188 -3.19 -1.97 5.20
N THR A 189 -2.42 -3.07 5.15
CA THR A 189 -1.84 -3.59 3.91
C THR A 189 -2.88 -4.34 3.05
N TYR A 190 -3.94 -4.89 3.66
CA TYR A 190 -5.03 -5.57 2.98
C TYR A 190 -6.09 -4.56 2.54
N ARG A 191 -5.73 -3.72 1.57
CA ARG A 191 -6.60 -2.70 0.95
C ARG A 191 -6.64 -2.81 -0.58
N GLY A 192 -7.52 -2.06 -1.21
CA GLY A 192 -7.74 -2.10 -2.67
C GLY A 192 -8.11 -3.50 -3.16
N VAL A 193 -7.67 -3.85 -4.37
CA VAL A 193 -7.84 -5.20 -4.97
C VAL A 193 -7.37 -6.29 -4.00
N PHE A 194 -6.17 -6.14 -3.43
CA PHE A 194 -5.60 -7.16 -2.56
C PHE A 194 -6.46 -7.37 -1.31
N GLY A 195 -6.93 -6.29 -0.68
CA GLY A 195 -7.85 -6.38 0.45
C GLY A 195 -9.20 -7.01 0.11
N SER A 196 -9.76 -6.71 -1.07
CA SER A 196 -10.99 -7.33 -1.56
C SER A 196 -10.85 -8.84 -1.74
N HIS A 197 -9.74 -9.30 -2.31
CA HIS A 197 -9.42 -10.73 -2.40
C HIS A 197 -9.27 -11.35 -1.02
N VAL A 198 -8.50 -10.72 -0.13
CA VAL A 198 -8.28 -11.24 1.23
C VAL A 198 -9.60 -11.35 2.01
N ALA A 199 -10.51 -10.39 1.89
CA ALA A 199 -11.84 -10.46 2.50
C ALA A 199 -12.58 -11.75 2.08
N ASN A 200 -12.56 -12.09 0.79
CA ASN A 200 -13.18 -13.31 0.28
C ASN A 200 -12.42 -14.60 0.67
N VAL A 201 -11.10 -14.53 0.82
CA VAL A 201 -10.31 -15.61 1.44
C VAL A 201 -10.72 -15.83 2.90
N ILE A 202 -11.01 -14.76 3.65
CA ILE A 202 -11.54 -14.85 5.02
C ILE A 202 -12.96 -15.41 5.04
N ARG A 203 -13.84 -15.04 4.09
CA ARG A 203 -15.17 -15.66 3.94
C ARG A 203 -15.07 -17.18 3.76
N ARG A 204 -14.18 -17.64 2.87
CA ARG A 204 -13.86 -19.08 2.68
C ARG A 204 -13.33 -19.74 3.95
N LEU A 205 -12.38 -19.09 4.63
CA LEU A 205 -11.85 -19.57 5.90
C LEU A 205 -12.96 -19.78 6.94
N LYS A 206 -13.84 -18.79 7.12
CA LYS A 206 -14.96 -18.86 8.06
C LYS A 206 -15.93 -19.99 7.72
N ARG A 207 -16.23 -20.19 6.43
CA ARG A 207 -17.06 -21.29 5.94
C ARG A 207 -16.45 -22.66 6.25
N ILE A 208 -15.15 -22.83 6.02
CA ILE A 208 -14.42 -24.05 6.37
C ILE A 208 -14.40 -24.26 7.90
N CYS A 209 -14.14 -23.21 8.68
CA CYS A 209 -14.17 -23.31 10.15
C CYS A 209 -15.55 -23.76 10.64
N ALA A 210 -16.63 -23.15 10.12
CA ALA A 210 -17.99 -23.52 10.45
C ALA A 210 -18.31 -24.98 10.08
N PHE A 211 -17.79 -25.49 8.96
CA PHE A 211 -17.92 -26.89 8.57
C PHE A 211 -17.24 -27.85 9.57
N TYR A 212 -16.06 -27.49 10.08
CA TYR A 212 -15.34 -28.25 11.11
C TYR A 212 -15.81 -27.97 12.55
N GLY A 213 -16.82 -27.11 12.74
CA GLY A 213 -17.40 -26.81 14.05
C GLY A 213 -16.65 -25.76 14.87
N SER A 214 -15.68 -25.04 14.29
CA SER A 214 -14.95 -23.97 14.97
C SER A 214 -15.43 -22.58 14.55
N ARG A 215 -15.29 -21.62 15.46
CA ARG A 215 -15.57 -20.19 15.24
C ARG A 215 -14.46 -19.36 15.89
N PRO A 216 -13.34 -19.14 15.19
CA PRO A 216 -12.18 -18.49 15.78
C PRO A 216 -12.43 -17.00 16.03
N THR A 217 -11.80 -16.47 17.07
CA THR A 217 -11.73 -15.02 17.33
C THR A 217 -10.60 -14.40 16.50
N PHE A 218 -10.90 -13.28 15.85
CA PHE A 218 -9.94 -12.53 15.04
C PHE A 218 -9.19 -11.49 15.87
N ILE A 219 -7.87 -11.49 15.75
CA ILE A 219 -6.98 -10.53 16.41
C ILE A 219 -6.21 -9.78 15.33
N CYS A 220 -6.63 -8.56 15.03
CA CYS A 220 -6.01 -7.72 14.03
C CYS A 220 -5.04 -6.73 14.67
N THR A 221 -3.96 -6.40 13.96
CA THR A 221 -3.14 -5.23 14.26
C THR A 221 -3.09 -4.31 13.06
N SER A 222 -2.93 -3.01 13.28
CA SER A 222 -2.77 -2.07 12.17
C SER A 222 -1.83 -0.92 12.52
N ALA A 223 -1.34 -0.24 11.50
CA ALA A 223 -0.83 1.11 11.62
C ALA A 223 -1.99 2.10 11.88
N THR A 224 -1.64 3.32 12.29
CA THR A 224 -2.63 4.39 12.51
C THR A 224 -3.19 4.86 11.17
N ILE A 225 -4.43 4.47 10.88
CA ILE A 225 -5.23 4.91 9.73
C ILE A 225 -6.54 5.53 10.21
N ALA A 226 -7.30 6.20 9.34
CA ALA A 226 -8.55 6.86 9.75
C ALA A 226 -9.65 5.87 10.15
N ASN A 227 -9.73 4.73 9.47
CA ASN A 227 -10.83 3.77 9.57
C ASN A 227 -10.39 2.32 9.88
N PRO A 228 -9.55 2.07 10.91
CA PRO A 228 -9.01 0.74 11.20
C PRO A 228 -10.10 -0.26 11.63
N GLN A 229 -11.07 0.20 12.42
CA GLN A 229 -12.22 -0.61 12.83
C GLN A 229 -13.09 -0.99 11.63
N GLU A 230 -13.49 0.00 10.83
CA GLU A 230 -14.30 -0.23 9.62
C GLU A 230 -13.61 -1.21 8.66
N LEU A 231 -12.30 -1.05 8.44
CA LEU A 231 -11.53 -1.96 7.58
C LEU A 231 -11.56 -3.39 8.14
N ALA A 232 -11.35 -3.57 9.45
CA ALA A 232 -11.37 -4.88 10.08
C ALA A 232 -12.75 -5.54 9.98
N GLU A 233 -13.81 -4.77 10.23
CA GLU A 233 -15.19 -5.21 10.14
C GLU A 233 -15.55 -5.61 8.71
N ARG A 234 -15.18 -4.81 7.70
CA ARG A 234 -15.39 -5.16 6.28
C ARG A 234 -14.57 -6.38 5.84
N LEU A 235 -13.34 -6.53 6.33
CA LEU A 235 -12.47 -7.66 5.97
C LEU A 235 -12.96 -8.98 6.58
N ILE A 236 -13.44 -8.95 7.82
CA ILE A 236 -13.88 -10.15 8.57
C ILE A 236 -15.38 -10.44 8.38
N GLY A 237 -16.18 -9.41 8.10
CA GLY A 237 -17.64 -9.47 8.03
C GLY A 237 -18.33 -9.62 9.40
N GLU A 238 -17.70 -9.15 10.48
CA GLU A 238 -18.20 -9.22 11.86
C GLU A 238 -17.80 -7.96 12.65
N PRO A 239 -18.50 -7.62 13.75
CA PRO A 239 -18.11 -6.50 14.62
C PRO A 239 -16.70 -6.67 15.22
N VAL A 240 -15.95 -5.57 15.31
CA VAL A 240 -14.57 -5.55 15.82
C VAL A 240 -14.41 -4.44 16.85
N ALA A 241 -13.80 -4.73 18.00
CA ALA A 241 -13.47 -3.72 19.01
C ALA A 241 -12.12 -3.04 18.69
N LEU A 242 -12.12 -1.71 18.66
CA LEU A 242 -10.90 -0.91 18.49
C LEU A 242 -10.12 -0.77 19.81
N ILE A 243 -8.83 -1.09 19.78
CA ILE A 243 -7.89 -0.86 20.88
C ILE A 243 -6.90 0.25 20.47
N ASP A 244 -7.07 1.46 21.02
CA ASP A 244 -6.29 2.67 20.68
C ASP A 244 -5.73 3.39 21.93
N ASN A 245 -5.64 2.69 23.06
CA ASN A 245 -5.11 3.22 24.32
C ASN A 245 -3.59 2.93 24.47
N ASN A 246 -2.77 3.45 23.55
CA ASN A 246 -1.33 3.15 23.52
C ASN A 246 -0.55 3.63 24.77
N GLY A 247 -0.19 2.68 25.64
CA GLY A 247 0.69 2.88 26.80
C GLY A 247 2.19 2.62 26.59
N ALA A 248 2.67 2.39 25.36
CA ALA A 248 4.11 2.19 25.14
C ALA A 248 4.92 3.47 25.37
N PRO A 249 6.15 3.38 25.92
CA PRO A 249 7.02 4.53 26.12
C PRO A 249 7.47 5.09 24.76
N ARG A 250 7.77 6.38 24.72
CA ARG A 250 8.32 7.05 23.54
C ARG A 250 9.53 7.89 23.93
N GLY A 251 10.63 7.74 23.19
CA GLY A 251 11.77 8.65 23.28
C GLY A 251 11.51 9.96 22.51
N ARG A 252 12.35 10.97 22.73
CA ARG A 252 12.30 12.24 21.97
C ARG A 252 12.55 11.95 20.49
N LYS A 253 11.69 12.49 19.63
CA LYS A 253 11.82 12.33 18.17
C LYS A 253 11.69 13.69 17.49
N HIS A 254 12.69 14.04 16.69
CA HIS A 254 12.71 15.21 15.82
C HIS A 254 12.23 14.82 14.44
N ILE A 255 11.15 15.45 13.98
CA ILE A 255 10.60 15.27 12.63
C ILE A 255 10.76 16.59 11.90
N VAL A 256 11.53 16.55 10.83
CA VAL A 256 11.98 17.73 10.09
C VAL A 256 11.48 17.65 8.66
N PHE A 257 10.77 18.68 8.21
CA PHE A 257 10.45 18.84 6.80
C PHE A 257 11.48 19.77 6.18
N TYR A 258 12.17 19.24 5.16
CA TYR A 258 13.23 19.93 4.45
C TYR A 258 12.79 20.17 3.02
N ASN A 259 12.71 21.43 2.59
CA ASN A 259 12.34 21.77 1.22
C ASN A 259 13.59 22.22 0.46
N PRO A 260 14.07 21.46 -0.54
CA PRO A 260 15.28 21.81 -1.28
C PRO A 260 15.25 23.25 -1.84
N PRO A 261 16.39 23.94 -1.90
CA PRO A 261 16.44 25.34 -2.33
C PRO A 261 15.94 25.50 -3.77
N VAL A 262 15.38 26.67 -4.06
CA VAL A 262 14.99 27.08 -5.41
C VAL A 262 16.26 27.37 -6.20
N VAL A 263 16.50 26.60 -7.27
CA VAL A 263 17.65 26.78 -8.17
C VAL A 263 17.33 27.70 -9.33
N GLU A 264 16.05 27.82 -9.71
CA GLU A 264 15.60 28.86 -10.63
C GLU A 264 14.26 29.47 -10.22
N ARG A 265 14.24 30.79 -10.01
CA ARG A 265 13.14 31.52 -9.38
C ARG A 265 11.95 31.76 -10.32
N THR A 266 12.19 32.05 -11.60
CA THR A 266 11.13 32.44 -12.53
C THR A 266 10.14 31.31 -12.78
N MET A 267 10.67 30.09 -12.95
CA MET A 267 9.89 28.87 -13.16
C MET A 267 9.62 28.08 -11.86
N ASN A 268 10.05 28.63 -10.71
CA ASN A 268 9.95 27.98 -9.40
C ASN A 268 10.53 26.54 -9.38
N VAL A 269 11.70 26.35 -9.99
CA VAL A 269 12.38 25.05 -10.08
C VAL A 269 13.28 24.86 -8.86
N ARG A 270 13.09 23.73 -8.16
CA ARG A 270 13.85 23.36 -6.95
C ARG A 270 14.94 22.34 -7.25
N GLN A 271 15.97 22.33 -6.41
CA GLN A 271 16.98 21.26 -6.41
C GLN A 271 16.32 19.89 -6.20
N SER A 272 16.90 18.86 -6.82
CA SER A 272 16.43 17.48 -6.68
C SER A 272 16.47 17.00 -5.22
N ALA A 273 15.33 16.50 -4.72
CA ALA A 273 15.23 15.87 -3.40
C ALA A 273 16.22 14.72 -3.22
N THR A 274 16.50 13.95 -4.27
CA THR A 274 17.50 12.87 -4.25
C THR A 274 18.89 13.41 -3.93
N LYS A 275 19.29 14.51 -4.59
CA LYS A 275 20.62 15.13 -4.37
C LYS A 275 20.75 15.66 -2.95
N THR A 276 19.73 16.37 -2.47
CA THR A 276 19.68 16.90 -1.10
C THR A 276 19.69 15.77 -0.05
N ALA A 277 18.93 14.69 -0.27
CA ALA A 277 18.93 13.52 0.62
C ALA A 277 20.33 12.86 0.72
N VAL A 278 21.04 12.73 -0.41
CA VAL A 278 22.44 12.25 -0.44
C VAL A 278 23.34 13.19 0.36
N GLU A 279 23.20 14.51 0.19
CA GLU A 279 24.03 15.50 0.90
C GLU A 279 23.85 15.44 2.41
N LEU A 280 22.61 15.32 2.89
CA LEU A 280 22.26 15.18 4.31
C LEU A 280 22.75 13.83 4.87
N ALA A 281 22.43 12.72 4.20
CA ALA A 281 22.84 11.38 4.62
C ALA A 281 24.37 11.25 4.68
N ARG A 282 25.08 11.85 3.73
CA ARG A 282 26.55 11.88 3.72
C ARG A 282 27.12 12.55 4.97
N GLN A 283 26.49 13.63 5.47
CA GLN A 283 26.96 14.30 6.69
C GLN A 283 26.76 13.43 7.93
N LEU A 284 25.58 12.82 8.07
CA LEU A 284 25.28 11.90 9.18
C LEU A 284 26.22 10.69 9.19
N LEU A 285 26.39 10.04 8.04
CA LEU A 285 27.25 8.87 7.92
C LEU A 285 28.72 9.21 8.22
N ARG A 286 29.23 10.37 7.77
CA ARG A 286 30.60 10.84 8.11
C ARG A 286 30.82 10.96 9.61
N ASN A 287 29.79 11.36 10.35
CA ASN A 287 29.79 11.43 11.81
C ASN A 287 29.52 10.07 12.50
N HIS A 288 29.45 8.96 11.75
CA HIS A 288 29.16 7.61 12.24
C HIS A 288 27.78 7.49 12.91
N ILE A 289 26.81 8.27 12.44
CA ILE A 289 25.42 8.20 12.89
C ILE A 289 24.69 7.14 12.04
N PRO A 290 24.17 6.05 12.63
CA PRO A 290 23.43 5.02 11.90
C PRO A 290 22.19 5.61 11.21
N THR A 291 22.14 5.50 9.89
CA THR A 291 21.18 6.22 9.03
C THR A 291 20.51 5.29 8.02
N ILE A 292 19.18 5.38 7.90
CA ILE A 292 18.42 4.82 6.78
C ILE A 292 17.98 5.92 5.83
N VAL A 293 18.09 5.67 4.53
CA VAL A 293 17.55 6.53 3.48
C VAL A 293 16.50 5.76 2.68
N PHE A 294 15.26 6.24 2.71
CA PHE A 294 14.17 5.70 1.91
C PHE A 294 14.06 6.43 0.57
N ALA A 295 13.95 5.66 -0.51
CA ALA A 295 13.76 6.15 -1.86
C ALA A 295 12.46 5.61 -2.47
N ARG A 296 11.76 6.45 -3.25
CA ARG A 296 10.47 6.09 -3.86
C ARG A 296 10.55 5.07 -5.00
N SER A 297 11.75 4.83 -5.55
CA SER A 297 11.93 3.84 -6.62
C SER A 297 13.26 3.12 -6.47
N ARG A 298 13.33 1.91 -7.05
CA ARG A 298 14.55 1.08 -7.05
C ARG A 298 15.71 1.81 -7.74
N VAL A 299 15.46 2.47 -8.87
CA VAL A 299 16.47 3.29 -9.56
C VAL A 299 17.00 4.41 -8.66
N ARG A 300 16.13 5.14 -7.97
CA ARG A 300 16.56 6.20 -7.05
C ARG A 300 17.34 5.63 -5.86
N ALA A 301 16.95 4.46 -5.34
CA ALA A 301 17.69 3.80 -4.27
C ALA A 301 19.12 3.46 -4.70
N GLU A 302 19.30 2.85 -5.89
CA GLU A 302 20.62 2.50 -6.42
C GLU A 302 21.47 3.76 -6.72
N LEU A 303 20.87 4.82 -7.27
CA LEU A 303 21.54 6.12 -7.47
C LEU A 303 22.03 6.71 -6.15
N ILE A 304 21.16 6.80 -5.14
CA ILE A 304 21.51 7.30 -3.80
C ILE A 304 22.63 6.45 -3.20
N LEU A 305 22.51 5.12 -3.27
CA LEU A 305 23.50 4.18 -2.77
C LEU A 305 24.87 4.42 -3.40
N SER A 306 24.94 4.48 -4.73
CA SER A 306 26.18 4.72 -5.48
C SER A 306 26.86 6.02 -5.04
N HIS A 307 26.09 7.11 -4.94
CA HIS A 307 26.63 8.39 -4.47
C HIS A 307 27.11 8.34 -3.02
N LEU A 308 26.39 7.66 -2.12
CA LEU A 308 26.78 7.53 -0.72
C LEU A 308 28.04 6.67 -0.56
N GLN A 309 28.12 5.53 -1.23
CA GLN A 309 29.31 4.65 -1.21
C GLN A 309 30.55 5.38 -1.72
N ALA A 310 30.44 6.09 -2.85
CA ALA A 310 31.52 6.91 -3.38
C ALA A 310 31.96 8.01 -2.39
N ALA A 311 31.01 8.61 -1.66
CA ALA A 311 31.28 9.71 -0.73
C ALA A 311 31.91 9.30 0.61
N VAL A 312 31.79 8.02 1.00
CA VAL A 312 32.37 7.46 2.23
C VAL A 312 33.65 6.63 1.99
N LYS A 313 33.96 6.31 0.73
CA LYS A 313 35.16 5.59 0.29
C LYS A 313 36.44 6.19 0.90
N GLY A 314 37.23 5.35 1.56
CA GLY A 314 38.51 5.74 2.21
C GLY A 314 38.39 6.41 3.59
N ARG A 315 37.17 6.59 4.14
CA ARG A 315 36.95 7.13 5.50
C ARG A 315 36.16 6.20 6.40
N ILE A 316 35.21 5.49 5.82
CA ILE A 316 34.39 4.45 6.44
C ILE A 316 34.48 3.27 5.47
N GLY A 317 34.64 2.04 5.96
CA GLY A 317 34.78 0.87 5.08
C GLY A 317 33.61 0.76 4.09
N GLU A 318 33.87 0.40 2.82
CA GLU A 318 32.85 0.31 1.77
C GLU A 318 31.68 -0.63 2.12
N THR A 319 31.94 -1.63 2.96
CA THR A 319 30.97 -2.61 3.45
C THR A 319 29.97 -2.06 4.46
N MET A 320 30.19 -0.85 4.99
CA MET A 320 29.40 -0.23 6.05
C MET A 320 28.14 0.48 5.53
N VAL A 321 28.03 0.71 4.21
CA VAL A 321 26.85 1.30 3.55
C VAL A 321 26.32 0.34 2.48
N ARG A 322 25.08 -0.11 2.64
CA ARG A 322 24.46 -1.13 1.77
C ARG A 322 23.13 -0.66 1.19
N GLY A 323 22.75 -1.21 0.06
CA GLY A 323 21.37 -1.14 -0.42
C GLY A 323 20.49 -2.16 0.29
N TYR A 324 19.18 -2.00 0.22
CA TYR A 324 18.21 -3.04 0.55
C TYR A 324 16.98 -2.91 -0.36
N ARG A 325 16.59 -3.99 -1.02
CA ARG A 325 15.35 -4.05 -1.80
C ARG A 325 14.78 -5.45 -1.82
N GLY A 326 13.47 -5.56 -2.02
CA GLY A 326 12.77 -6.86 -2.04
C GLY A 326 13.30 -7.85 -3.08
N GLY A 327 13.94 -7.36 -4.15
CA GLY A 327 14.55 -8.17 -5.21
C GLY A 327 15.92 -8.78 -4.89
N TYR A 328 16.51 -8.46 -3.73
CA TYR A 328 17.74 -9.12 -3.30
C TYR A 328 17.50 -10.57 -2.90
N LEU A 329 18.51 -11.41 -3.11
CA LEU A 329 18.44 -12.82 -2.75
C LEU A 329 18.17 -12.95 -1.24
N PRO A 330 17.41 -13.98 -0.79
CA PRO A 330 17.11 -14.17 0.63
C PRO A 330 18.34 -14.15 1.54
N ASN A 331 19.45 -14.75 1.11
CA ASN A 331 20.70 -14.77 1.88
C ASN A 331 21.36 -13.40 1.97
N GLU A 332 21.27 -12.57 0.92
CA GLU A 332 21.80 -11.21 0.91
C GLU A 332 21.01 -10.31 1.86
N ARG A 333 19.67 -10.38 1.79
CA ARG A 333 18.78 -9.63 2.69
C ARG A 333 19.07 -9.97 4.15
N ARG A 334 19.18 -11.25 4.49
CA ARG A 334 19.55 -11.72 5.84
C ARG A 334 20.91 -11.23 6.30
N ALA A 335 21.90 -11.18 5.40
CA ALA A 335 23.22 -10.64 5.74
C ALA A 335 23.16 -9.13 6.03
N ILE A 336 22.36 -8.38 5.27
CA ILE A 336 22.16 -6.94 5.49
C ILE A 336 21.37 -6.69 6.79
N GLU A 337 20.28 -7.41 7.01
CA GLU A 337 19.47 -7.33 8.24
C GLU A 337 20.32 -7.63 9.48
N LYS A 338 21.13 -8.71 9.42
CA LYS A 338 22.06 -9.07 10.49
C LYS A 338 23.10 -7.97 10.72
N GLY A 339 23.69 -7.43 9.65
CA GLY A 339 24.68 -6.36 9.73
C GLY A 339 24.12 -5.05 10.29
N LEU A 340 22.86 -4.73 10.00
CA LEU A 340 22.15 -3.60 10.62
C LEU A 340 21.91 -3.85 12.10
N ARG A 341 21.49 -5.05 12.47
CA ARG A 341 21.23 -5.43 13.87
C ARG A 341 22.50 -5.46 14.72
N SER A 342 23.62 -5.93 14.17
CA SER A 342 24.92 -5.95 14.86
C SER A 342 25.62 -4.59 14.90
N GLY A 343 25.21 -3.65 14.04
CA GLY A 343 25.88 -2.35 13.88
C GLY A 343 27.09 -2.36 12.94
N ASP A 344 27.36 -3.48 12.26
CA ASP A 344 28.40 -3.59 11.22
C ASP A 344 28.04 -2.80 9.95
N ILE A 345 26.75 -2.52 9.76
CA ILE A 345 26.24 -1.63 8.72
C ILE A 345 25.67 -0.39 9.39
N ILE A 346 26.28 0.77 9.12
CA ILE A 346 25.83 2.06 9.67
C ILE A 346 24.91 2.81 8.69
N GLY A 347 24.87 2.42 7.42
CA GLY A 347 24.07 3.08 6.40
C GLY A 347 23.30 2.09 5.56
N VAL A 348 21.99 2.30 5.41
CA VAL A 348 21.19 1.53 4.45
C VAL A 348 20.33 2.43 3.57
N VAL A 349 20.34 2.16 2.27
CA VAL A 349 19.44 2.80 1.30
C VAL A 349 18.40 1.79 0.88
N SER A 350 17.12 2.08 1.13
CA SER A 350 16.03 1.14 0.89
C SER A 350 14.90 1.77 0.10
N THR A 351 14.13 0.94 -0.62
CA THR A 351 12.75 1.30 -1.00
C THR A 351 11.81 1.11 0.20
N ASN A 352 10.50 1.08 -0.01
CA ASN A 352 9.52 0.61 0.98
C ASN A 352 9.72 -0.84 1.48
N ALA A 353 10.75 -1.57 0.99
CA ALA A 353 11.02 -2.93 1.42
C ALA A 353 11.37 -3.06 2.92
N LEU A 354 11.93 -2.00 3.53
CA LEU A 354 12.16 -1.90 4.98
C LEU A 354 11.06 -1.10 5.70
N GLU A 355 9.96 -0.77 5.03
CA GLU A 355 8.78 -0.17 5.67
C GLU A 355 8.08 -1.19 6.58
N LEU A 356 7.98 -2.43 6.11
CA LEU A 356 7.31 -3.56 6.78
C LEU A 356 8.20 -4.17 7.86
N GLY A 357 7.61 -4.52 9.02
CA GLY A 357 8.17 -4.80 10.36
C GLY A 357 9.37 -5.75 10.57
N VAL A 358 10.30 -5.89 9.62
CA VAL A 358 11.56 -6.63 9.80
C VAL A 358 12.38 -6.00 10.92
N ASP A 359 12.90 -6.82 11.83
CA ASP A 359 13.78 -6.35 12.90
C ASP A 359 15.20 -6.09 12.37
N ILE A 360 15.44 -4.85 11.95
CA ILE A 360 16.75 -4.34 11.53
C ILE A 360 17.51 -3.63 12.66
N GLY A 361 17.08 -3.80 13.91
CA GLY A 361 17.54 -2.96 15.02
C GLY A 361 16.99 -1.53 14.96
N GLN A 362 17.59 -0.63 15.73
CA GLN A 362 17.15 0.76 15.85
C GLN A 362 18.21 1.71 15.30
N LEU A 363 17.88 2.40 14.19
CA LEU A 363 18.72 3.44 13.62
C LEU A 363 18.52 4.77 14.34
N GLN A 364 19.45 5.70 14.18
CA GLN A 364 19.40 7.01 14.83
C GLN A 364 18.75 8.07 13.94
N ALA A 365 18.98 7.99 12.63
CA ALA A 365 18.43 8.91 11.65
C ALA A 365 17.69 8.19 10.51
N CYS A 366 16.60 8.79 10.04
CA CYS A 366 15.84 8.36 8.88
C CYS A 366 15.68 9.53 7.91
N ILE A 367 16.00 9.34 6.64
CA ILE A 367 15.82 10.34 5.58
C ILE A 367 14.84 9.79 4.55
N LEU A 368 13.77 10.53 4.27
CA LEU A 368 12.79 10.21 3.24
C LEU A 368 13.06 11.09 2.02
N ALA A 369 13.50 10.49 0.91
CA ALA A 369 13.77 11.19 -0.35
C ALA A 369 12.46 11.41 -1.15
N GLY A 370 11.62 12.30 -0.63
CA GLY A 370 10.26 12.58 -1.08
C GLY A 370 9.21 12.01 -0.13
N TYR A 371 7.97 12.52 -0.24
CA TYR A 371 6.84 11.98 0.50
C TYR A 371 6.54 10.55 0.02
N PRO A 372 6.43 9.54 0.93
CA PRO A 372 6.13 8.15 0.60
C PRO A 372 4.79 7.89 -0.10
N GLY A 373 3.89 8.88 -0.15
CA GLY A 373 2.56 8.76 -0.76
C GLY A 373 1.44 8.71 0.28
N THR A 374 1.69 8.08 1.44
CA THR A 374 0.76 8.07 2.57
C THR A 374 1.43 8.45 3.90
N ILE A 375 0.64 9.01 4.82
CA ILE A 375 1.03 9.36 6.19
C ILE A 375 1.37 8.07 6.92
N ALA A 376 0.58 7.01 6.72
CA ALA A 376 0.85 5.68 7.30
C ALA A 376 2.25 5.15 6.93
N SER A 377 2.59 5.13 5.63
CA SER A 377 3.92 4.73 5.15
C SER A 377 5.02 5.64 5.69
N THR A 378 4.76 6.95 5.78
CA THR A 378 5.70 7.92 6.36
C THR A 378 6.01 7.59 7.82
N TRP A 379 5.00 7.29 8.64
CA TRP A 379 5.19 6.90 10.04
C TRP A 379 5.89 5.55 10.20
N GLN A 380 5.62 4.59 9.32
CA GLN A 380 6.32 3.30 9.33
C GLN A 380 7.80 3.46 9.00
N GLN A 381 8.13 4.22 7.97
CA GLN A 381 9.52 4.53 7.59
C GLN A 381 10.22 5.36 8.68
N ALA A 382 9.54 6.37 9.25
CA ALA A 382 10.01 7.16 10.39
C ALA A 382 10.19 6.32 11.67
N GLY A 383 9.46 5.21 11.79
CA GLY A 383 9.55 4.25 12.89
C GLY A 383 10.86 3.45 12.91
N ARG A 384 11.61 3.44 11.80
CA ARG A 384 12.92 2.78 11.71
C ARG A 384 14.06 3.55 12.39
N ALA A 385 13.82 4.82 12.68
CA ALA A 385 14.68 5.62 13.53
C ALA A 385 14.03 5.87 14.90
N GLY A 386 14.78 5.63 15.98
CA GLY A 386 14.26 5.74 17.34
C GLY A 386 14.90 4.75 18.31
N ARG A 387 15.62 5.24 19.33
CA ARG A 387 16.03 4.43 20.49
C ARG A 387 14.89 4.35 21.51
N ARG A 388 14.84 3.28 22.32
CA ARG A 388 13.98 3.26 23.54
C ARG A 388 14.34 4.39 24.53
N HIS A 389 15.62 4.81 24.57
CA HIS A 389 16.12 5.90 25.41
C HIS A 389 17.17 6.74 24.64
N GLY A 390 16.73 7.77 23.90
CA GLY A 390 17.62 8.73 23.23
C GLY A 390 16.92 9.47 22.08
N ASP A 391 17.53 10.56 21.62
CA ASP A 391 17.03 11.36 20.50
C ASP A 391 17.07 10.58 19.19
N SER A 392 16.06 10.80 18.35
CA SER A 392 16.01 10.29 16.99
C SER A 392 15.61 11.37 16.01
N LEU A 393 16.10 11.24 14.78
CA LEU A 393 15.90 12.24 13.74
C LEU A 393 15.24 11.62 12.51
N VAL A 394 14.19 12.28 12.02
CA VAL A 394 13.52 11.95 10.76
C VAL A 394 13.51 13.20 9.90
N ILE A 395 14.06 13.13 8.69
CA ILE A 395 14.05 14.22 7.72
C ILE A 395 13.26 13.81 6.50
N MET A 396 12.14 14.48 6.22
CA MET A 396 11.42 14.34 4.96
C MET A 396 11.89 15.43 3.99
N VAL A 397 12.58 15.02 2.92
CA VAL A 397 13.07 15.92 1.88
C VAL A 397 12.03 16.02 0.77
N ALA A 398 11.31 17.15 0.69
CA ALA A 398 10.21 17.32 -0.25
C ALA A 398 10.69 17.34 -1.73
N GLY A 399 10.02 16.58 -2.59
CA GLY A 399 10.18 16.66 -4.05
C GLY A 399 9.39 17.82 -4.66
N SER A 400 9.44 17.95 -5.99
CA SER A 400 8.72 18.99 -6.74
C SER A 400 7.26 18.66 -7.05
N SER A 401 6.74 17.50 -6.61
CA SER A 401 5.34 17.14 -6.86
C SER A 401 4.39 18.07 -6.10
N PRO A 402 3.16 18.32 -6.61
CA PRO A 402 2.13 19.05 -5.88
C PRO A 402 1.92 18.51 -4.45
N LEU A 403 1.88 17.18 -4.30
CA LEU A 403 1.68 16.52 -3.02
C LEU A 403 2.85 16.76 -2.05
N ASP A 404 4.09 16.55 -2.49
CA ASP A 404 5.28 16.77 -1.67
C ASP A 404 5.37 18.23 -1.19
N GLN A 405 5.12 19.18 -2.10
CA GLN A 405 5.15 20.60 -1.78
C GLN A 405 3.96 20.99 -0.88
N TYR A 406 2.79 20.35 -1.02
CA TYR A 406 1.64 20.55 -0.15
C TYR A 406 1.98 20.14 1.28
N ILE A 407 2.52 18.94 1.48
CA ILE A 407 2.92 18.46 2.81
C ILE A 407 4.00 19.39 3.42
N ALA A 408 4.95 19.85 2.61
CA ALA A 408 5.99 20.78 3.07
C ALA A 408 5.45 22.16 3.48
N ALA A 409 4.44 22.68 2.77
CA ALA A 409 3.81 23.96 3.05
C ALA A 409 2.75 23.90 4.16
N HIS A 410 2.19 22.71 4.40
CA HIS A 410 1.12 22.43 5.35
C HIS A 410 1.48 21.30 6.31
N PRO A 411 2.54 21.45 7.12
CA PRO A 411 2.96 20.43 8.06
C PRO A 411 1.85 20.04 9.05
N GLU A 412 0.95 20.96 9.40
CA GLU A 412 -0.21 20.70 10.26
C GLU A 412 -1.12 19.58 9.73
N TYR A 413 -1.23 19.43 8.40
CA TYR A 413 -2.01 18.35 7.79
C TYR A 413 -1.39 16.98 8.09
N PHE A 414 -0.06 16.89 8.09
CA PHE A 414 0.66 15.64 8.33
C PHE A 414 0.56 15.18 9.79
N PHE A 415 0.63 16.11 10.75
CA PHE A 415 0.57 15.81 12.18
C PHE A 415 -0.84 15.75 12.75
N ALA A 416 -1.86 16.15 11.98
CA ALA A 416 -3.24 15.91 12.32
C ALA A 416 -3.57 14.40 12.32
N ARG A 417 -4.77 14.03 12.80
CA ARG A 417 -5.25 12.65 12.68
C ARG A 417 -5.29 12.27 11.20
N SER A 418 -4.62 11.17 10.82
CA SER A 418 -4.54 10.76 9.41
C SER A 418 -5.95 10.69 8.80
N PRO A 419 -6.23 11.45 7.72
CA PRO A 419 -7.53 11.41 7.03
C PRO A 419 -7.64 10.21 6.09
N GLU A 420 -6.56 9.45 5.94
CA GLU A 420 -6.42 8.42 4.92
C GLU A 420 -7.20 7.17 5.30
N THR A 421 -8.07 6.74 4.40
CA THR A 421 -8.92 5.57 4.58
C THR A 421 -8.43 4.40 3.75
N ALA A 422 -8.44 3.20 4.34
CA ALA A 422 -8.28 1.95 3.60
C ALA A 422 -9.65 1.55 3.09
N ARG A 423 -9.75 1.32 1.77
CA ARG A 423 -10.98 0.87 1.13
C ARG A 423 -10.75 -0.50 0.51
N ILE A 424 -11.81 -1.30 0.57
CA ILE A 424 -11.92 -2.60 -0.07
C ILE A 424 -13.35 -2.71 -0.62
N ASN A 425 -13.48 -3.41 -1.73
CA ASN A 425 -14.76 -3.82 -2.30
C ASN A 425 -14.77 -5.35 -2.43
N PRO A 426 -15.07 -6.10 -1.35
CA PRO A 426 -15.14 -7.56 -1.37
C PRO A 426 -16.18 -8.11 -2.36
N ASP A 427 -17.16 -7.29 -2.72
CA ASP A 427 -18.28 -7.70 -3.56
C ASP A 427 -18.09 -7.27 -5.02
N ASN A 428 -16.88 -6.82 -5.40
CA ASN A 428 -16.48 -6.70 -6.79
C ASN A 428 -16.75 -8.03 -7.51
N MET A 429 -17.58 -7.99 -8.55
CA MET A 429 -18.14 -9.19 -9.18
C MET A 429 -17.07 -10.15 -9.69
N LEU A 430 -15.97 -9.65 -10.28
CA LEU A 430 -14.89 -10.50 -10.79
C LEU A 430 -14.18 -11.24 -9.66
N ILE A 431 -13.85 -10.50 -8.59
CA ILE A 431 -13.20 -11.06 -7.40
C ILE A 431 -14.13 -12.06 -6.70
N LEU A 432 -15.41 -11.71 -6.56
CA LEU A 432 -16.43 -12.52 -5.90
C LEU A 432 -16.64 -13.85 -6.65
N VAL A 433 -16.84 -13.80 -7.97
CA VAL A 433 -17.02 -15.00 -8.82
C VAL A 433 -15.83 -15.95 -8.69
N ASP A 434 -14.60 -15.41 -8.71
CA ASP A 434 -13.40 -16.23 -8.59
C ASP A 434 -13.27 -16.90 -7.22
N HIS A 435 -13.65 -16.21 -6.16
CA HIS A 435 -13.69 -16.81 -4.84
C HIS A 435 -14.88 -17.73 -4.61
N LEU A 436 -15.99 -17.55 -5.31
CA LEU A 436 -17.11 -18.51 -5.31
C LEU A 436 -16.73 -19.83 -5.98
N LYS A 437 -16.01 -19.79 -7.11
CA LYS A 437 -15.42 -20.99 -7.72
C LYS A 437 -14.52 -21.73 -6.73
N CYS A 438 -13.62 -21.00 -6.05
CA CYS A 438 -12.75 -21.59 -5.03
C CYS A 438 -13.53 -22.18 -3.86
N ALA A 439 -14.53 -21.44 -3.36
CA ALA A 439 -15.34 -21.86 -2.24
C ALA A 439 -16.18 -23.10 -2.57
N ALA A 440 -16.70 -23.22 -3.80
CA ALA A 440 -17.46 -24.37 -4.27
C ALA A 440 -16.58 -25.61 -4.48
N TYR A 441 -15.33 -25.42 -4.91
CA TYR A 441 -14.30 -26.47 -4.94
C TYR A 441 -14.01 -27.04 -3.55
N GLU A 442 -13.90 -26.15 -2.56
CA GLU A 442 -13.65 -26.52 -1.16
C GLU A 442 -14.85 -27.26 -0.55
N LEU A 443 -16.03 -26.64 -0.61
CA LEU A 443 -17.26 -27.18 -0.02
C LEU A 443 -18.46 -26.85 -0.93
N PRO A 444 -19.34 -27.82 -1.22
CA PRO A 444 -20.54 -27.57 -2.01
C PRO A 444 -21.44 -26.51 -1.37
N PHE A 445 -21.87 -25.50 -2.12
CA PHE A 445 -22.84 -24.49 -1.65
C PHE A 445 -24.23 -25.09 -1.51
N ARG A 446 -24.95 -24.73 -0.46
CA ARG A 446 -26.36 -25.08 -0.29
C ARG A 446 -27.24 -23.97 -0.81
N ARG A 447 -28.43 -24.32 -1.32
CA ARG A 447 -29.48 -23.34 -1.63
C ARG A 447 -29.84 -22.55 -0.36
N GLY A 448 -29.92 -21.23 -0.49
CA GLY A 448 -30.09 -20.23 0.57
C GLY A 448 -28.83 -19.92 1.38
N GLU A 449 -27.68 -20.51 1.05
CA GLU A 449 -26.41 -20.19 1.72
C GLU A 449 -25.84 -18.88 1.16
N THR A 450 -25.63 -17.90 2.04
CA THR A 450 -24.96 -16.64 1.67
C THR A 450 -23.45 -16.77 1.75
N PHE A 451 -22.73 -15.95 0.98
CA PHE A 451 -21.28 -15.87 1.03
C PHE A 451 -20.83 -14.56 1.67
N GLY A 452 -20.67 -14.59 3.00
CA GLY A 452 -20.34 -13.39 3.78
C GLY A 452 -21.47 -12.35 3.81
N GLY A 453 -22.73 -12.82 3.79
CA GLY A 453 -23.93 -11.98 3.76
C GLY A 453 -24.45 -11.64 2.36
N VAL A 454 -23.69 -11.96 1.31
CA VAL A 454 -24.10 -11.75 -0.09
C VAL A 454 -24.92 -12.94 -0.58
N GLU A 455 -26.05 -12.65 -1.23
CA GLU A 455 -26.82 -13.64 -1.97
C GLU A 455 -26.09 -14.02 -3.26
N VAL A 456 -25.81 -15.30 -3.45
CA VAL A 456 -24.92 -15.78 -4.53
C VAL A 456 -25.55 -16.82 -5.44
N GLU A 457 -26.85 -17.13 -5.26
CA GLU A 457 -27.54 -18.16 -6.05
C GLU A 457 -27.48 -17.88 -7.55
N GLU A 458 -27.75 -16.65 -8.00
CA GLU A 458 -27.70 -16.30 -9.42
C GLU A 458 -26.33 -16.52 -10.03
N VAL A 459 -25.26 -16.22 -9.29
CA VAL A 459 -23.88 -16.44 -9.71
C VAL A 459 -23.55 -17.94 -9.75
N LEU A 460 -24.04 -18.71 -8.77
CA LEU A 460 -23.86 -20.16 -8.72
C LEU A 460 -24.60 -20.87 -9.86
N ASP A 461 -25.82 -20.42 -10.20
CA ASP A 461 -26.60 -20.90 -11.33
C ASP A 461 -25.92 -20.57 -12.66
N PHE A 462 -25.42 -19.33 -12.82
CA PHE A 462 -24.59 -18.97 -13.97
C PHE A 462 -23.36 -19.88 -14.10
N LEU A 463 -22.62 -20.12 -13.01
CA LEU A 463 -21.47 -21.02 -13.03
C LEU A 463 -21.84 -22.48 -13.34
N ALA A 464 -23.06 -22.91 -12.99
CA ALA A 464 -23.57 -24.22 -13.39
C ALA A 464 -23.91 -24.28 -14.89
N GLU A 465 -24.52 -23.23 -15.44
CA GLU A 465 -24.76 -23.09 -16.88
C GLU A 465 -23.46 -23.08 -17.70
N GLN A 466 -22.39 -22.47 -17.18
CA GLN A 466 -21.05 -22.50 -17.78
C GLN A 466 -20.33 -23.86 -17.63
N GLY A 467 -20.96 -24.87 -17.03
CA GLY A 467 -20.37 -26.20 -16.82
C GLY A 467 -19.23 -26.24 -15.79
N VAL A 468 -19.08 -25.19 -14.98
CA VAL A 468 -18.08 -25.12 -13.90
C VAL A 468 -18.60 -25.83 -12.65
N LEU A 469 -19.88 -25.63 -12.34
CA LEU A 469 -20.58 -26.26 -11.24
C LEU A 469 -21.65 -27.23 -11.75
N TYR A 470 -22.09 -28.13 -10.88
CA TYR A 470 -23.21 -29.01 -11.11
C TYR A 470 -24.16 -28.96 -9.91
N GLU A 471 -25.40 -28.57 -10.16
CA GLU A 471 -26.44 -28.56 -9.13
C GLU A 471 -27.02 -29.96 -8.96
N ARG A 472 -27.06 -30.45 -7.72
CA ARG A 472 -27.75 -31.69 -7.36
C ARG A 472 -28.29 -31.60 -5.94
N SER A 473 -29.59 -31.86 -5.81
CA SER A 473 -30.27 -31.98 -4.50
C SER A 473 -30.16 -30.72 -3.63
N GLY A 474 -30.26 -29.54 -4.23
CA GLY A 474 -30.20 -28.25 -3.56
C GLY A 474 -28.76 -27.83 -3.21
N ARG A 475 -27.76 -28.35 -3.91
CA ARG A 475 -26.35 -28.01 -3.71
C ARG A 475 -25.58 -27.88 -5.01
N TRP A 476 -24.73 -26.87 -5.09
CA TRP A 476 -23.79 -26.70 -6.21
C TRP A 476 -22.46 -27.34 -5.86
N HIS A 477 -22.09 -28.36 -6.65
CA HIS A 477 -20.84 -29.09 -6.55
C HIS A 477 -19.87 -28.64 -7.63
N TRP A 478 -18.58 -28.64 -7.33
CA TRP A 478 -17.55 -28.44 -8.34
C TRP A 478 -17.52 -29.59 -9.35
N MET A 479 -17.58 -29.28 -10.66
CA MET A 479 -17.60 -30.28 -11.74
C MET A 479 -16.37 -30.22 -12.65
N SER A 480 -15.63 -29.11 -12.66
CA SER A 480 -14.45 -28.94 -13.52
C SER A 480 -13.22 -29.73 -13.02
N GLU A 481 -12.35 -30.17 -13.93
CA GLU A 481 -11.04 -30.74 -13.56
C GLU A 481 -10.02 -29.66 -13.16
N ALA A 482 -10.29 -28.39 -13.46
CA ALA A 482 -9.41 -27.29 -13.14
C ALA A 482 -9.28 -27.06 -11.64
N PHE A 483 -8.09 -26.69 -11.17
CA PHE A 483 -7.86 -26.26 -9.81
C PHE A 483 -7.98 -24.73 -9.72
N PRO A 484 -9.11 -24.18 -9.24
CA PRO A 484 -9.42 -22.76 -9.43
C PRO A 484 -8.42 -21.84 -8.71
N ALA A 485 -7.94 -22.24 -7.54
CA ALA A 485 -7.05 -21.41 -6.73
C ALA A 485 -5.65 -21.18 -7.34
N GLN A 486 -5.21 -21.98 -8.32
CA GLN A 486 -3.92 -21.73 -8.99
C GLN A 486 -3.99 -20.57 -9.99
N ASN A 487 -5.16 -20.29 -10.56
CA ASN A 487 -5.32 -19.31 -11.63
C ASN A 487 -5.70 -17.92 -11.11
N ILE A 488 -5.83 -17.75 -9.79
CA ILE A 488 -6.27 -16.50 -9.17
C ILE A 488 -5.08 -15.91 -8.41
N SER A 489 -4.61 -14.76 -8.87
CA SER A 489 -3.66 -13.95 -8.13
C SER A 489 -4.42 -13.00 -7.22
N LEU A 490 -4.15 -13.04 -5.91
CA LEU A 490 -4.79 -12.10 -4.97
C LEU A 490 -4.38 -10.64 -5.21
N ARG A 491 -3.41 -10.38 -6.09
CA ARG A 491 -2.88 -9.03 -6.38
C ARG A 491 -3.51 -8.40 -7.61
N SER A 492 -4.32 -9.12 -8.39
CA SER A 492 -4.92 -8.64 -9.63
C SER A 492 -6.42 -8.89 -9.64
N ALA A 493 -7.20 -7.88 -10.05
CA ALA A 493 -8.63 -8.05 -10.30
C ALA A 493 -8.92 -8.65 -11.68
N ALA A 494 -7.95 -8.60 -12.61
CA ALA A 494 -8.08 -9.10 -13.97
C ALA A 494 -7.49 -10.52 -14.10
N GLN A 495 -8.16 -11.37 -14.90
CA GLN A 495 -7.72 -12.73 -15.19
C GLN A 495 -6.70 -12.80 -16.34
N GLU A 496 -6.60 -11.77 -17.17
CA GLU A 496 -5.69 -11.73 -18.32
C GLU A 496 -4.49 -10.81 -18.05
N ASN A 497 -3.37 -11.42 -17.69
CA ASN A 497 -2.08 -10.75 -17.58
C ASN A 497 -1.20 -11.02 -18.80
N VAL A 498 -0.42 -10.01 -19.19
CA VAL A 498 0.72 -10.15 -20.09
C VAL A 498 1.91 -10.66 -19.29
N VAL A 499 2.43 -11.83 -19.65
CA VAL A 499 3.63 -12.43 -19.07
C VAL A 499 4.87 -11.79 -19.69
N ILE A 500 5.76 -11.29 -18.84
CA ILE A 500 6.98 -10.58 -19.25
C ILE A 500 8.13 -11.57 -19.23
N ILE A 501 8.71 -11.83 -20.39
CA ILE A 501 9.74 -12.85 -20.63
C ILE A 501 11.04 -12.16 -21.02
N ASP A 502 12.05 -12.29 -20.18
CA ASP A 502 13.41 -11.86 -20.50
C ASP A 502 14.09 -12.86 -21.43
N VAL A 503 14.47 -12.36 -22.61
CA VAL A 503 15.15 -13.10 -23.68
C VAL A 503 16.60 -12.66 -23.88
N SER A 504 17.20 -11.97 -22.89
CA SER A 504 18.58 -11.51 -22.96
C SER A 504 19.59 -12.64 -23.16
N ASP A 505 19.36 -13.79 -22.52
CA ASP A 505 20.11 -15.03 -22.75
C ASP A 505 19.29 -15.95 -23.67
N THR A 506 19.72 -16.07 -24.92
CA THR A 506 19.06 -16.92 -25.93
C THR A 506 19.03 -18.40 -25.56
N ALA A 507 19.88 -18.85 -24.63
CA ALA A 507 19.87 -20.23 -24.14
C ALA A 507 18.92 -20.43 -22.95
N ARG A 508 18.49 -19.35 -22.27
CA ARG A 508 17.69 -19.40 -21.04
C ARG A 508 16.74 -18.20 -20.96
N HIS A 509 15.59 -18.33 -21.60
CA HIS A 509 14.49 -17.40 -21.38
C HIS A 509 13.94 -17.56 -19.97
N ARG A 510 13.59 -16.45 -19.32
CA ARG A 510 13.00 -16.46 -17.98
C ARG A 510 11.79 -15.53 -17.91
N VAL A 511 10.73 -15.98 -17.27
CA VAL A 511 9.63 -15.08 -16.89
C VAL A 511 10.13 -14.18 -15.77
N ILE A 512 10.05 -12.87 -15.96
CA ILE A 512 10.47 -11.87 -14.97
C ILE A 512 9.29 -11.20 -14.28
N GLY A 513 8.10 -11.18 -14.88
CA GLY A 513 6.94 -10.56 -14.25
C GLY A 513 5.66 -10.74 -15.05
N GLU A 514 4.60 -10.12 -14.55
CA GLU A 514 3.28 -10.07 -15.20
C GLU A 514 2.72 -8.66 -15.04
N MET A 515 1.84 -8.26 -15.97
CA MET A 515 1.14 -6.99 -15.92
C MET A 515 -0.28 -7.15 -16.48
N ASP A 516 -1.26 -6.46 -15.93
CA ASP A 516 -2.61 -6.46 -16.50
C ASP A 516 -2.58 -5.94 -17.94
N ARG A 517 -3.43 -6.53 -18.79
CA ARG A 517 -3.47 -6.24 -20.22
C ARG A 517 -3.66 -4.74 -20.53
N PHE A 518 -4.56 -4.08 -19.81
CA PHE A 518 -4.84 -2.66 -20.02
C PHE A 518 -3.59 -1.79 -19.80
N SER A 519 -2.81 -2.09 -18.78
CA SER A 519 -1.58 -1.36 -18.45
C SER A 519 -0.41 -1.71 -19.35
N ALA A 520 -0.38 -2.94 -19.86
CA ALA A 520 0.62 -3.37 -20.83
C ALA A 520 0.62 -2.47 -22.09
N MET A 521 -0.51 -1.85 -22.45
CA MET A 521 -0.58 -0.91 -23.56
C MET A 521 0.38 0.27 -23.45
N THR A 522 0.63 0.74 -22.22
CA THR A 522 1.44 1.95 -21.97
C THR A 522 2.81 1.64 -21.41
N LEU A 523 2.98 0.50 -20.76
CA LEU A 523 4.21 0.15 -20.05
C LEU A 523 4.99 -0.99 -20.69
N LEU A 524 4.35 -1.77 -21.56
CA LEU A 524 4.95 -2.92 -22.24
C LEU A 524 4.79 -2.87 -23.76
N HIS A 525 4.41 -1.73 -24.33
CA HIS A 525 4.40 -1.57 -25.79
C HIS A 525 5.80 -1.83 -26.37
N GLU A 526 5.88 -2.13 -27.67
CA GLU A 526 7.18 -2.27 -28.34
C GLU A 526 8.04 -1.01 -28.13
N GLU A 527 9.33 -1.21 -27.85
CA GLU A 527 10.29 -0.20 -27.41
C GLU A 527 10.07 0.41 -26.01
N ALA A 528 9.05 0.00 -25.26
CA ALA A 528 8.89 0.46 -23.88
C ALA A 528 10.10 0.07 -23.04
N ILE A 529 10.53 0.97 -22.16
CA ILE A 529 11.49 0.67 -21.11
C ILE A 529 10.70 0.20 -19.88
N TYR A 530 10.65 -1.11 -19.71
CA TYR A 530 10.10 -1.76 -18.53
C TYR A 530 11.18 -1.85 -17.45
N LEU A 531 10.90 -1.22 -16.30
CA LEU A 531 11.80 -1.30 -15.16
C LEU A 531 11.35 -2.43 -14.24
N HIS A 532 12.07 -3.54 -14.29
CA HIS A 532 11.85 -4.67 -13.40
C HIS A 532 12.99 -4.77 -12.40
N GLU A 533 12.69 -4.60 -11.13
CA GLU A 533 13.69 -4.71 -10.07
C GLU A 533 14.86 -3.72 -10.14
N GLY A 534 14.70 -2.60 -10.85
CA GLY A 534 15.78 -1.63 -11.07
C GLY A 534 16.69 -2.00 -12.24
N THR A 535 16.58 -3.23 -12.75
CA THR A 535 17.09 -3.59 -14.06
C THR A 535 16.16 -3.03 -15.12
N GLN A 536 16.75 -2.37 -16.12
CA GLN A 536 15.99 -1.84 -17.23
C GLN A 536 15.91 -2.92 -18.30
N TYR A 537 14.70 -3.12 -18.81
CA TYR A 537 14.45 -3.99 -19.94
C TYR A 537 13.77 -3.17 -21.02
N GLN A 538 14.20 -3.33 -22.25
CA GLN A 538 13.49 -2.82 -23.40
C GLN A 538 12.59 -3.93 -23.94
N VAL A 539 11.32 -3.63 -24.19
CA VAL A 539 10.42 -4.55 -24.87
C VAL A 539 10.83 -4.64 -26.33
N GLU A 540 11.26 -5.82 -26.76
CA GLU A 540 11.55 -6.11 -28.16
C GLU A 540 10.27 -6.41 -28.93
N GLN A 541 9.34 -7.13 -28.31
CA GLN A 541 8.09 -7.52 -28.92
C GLN A 541 6.99 -7.66 -27.86
N LEU A 542 5.81 -7.13 -28.15
CA LEU A 542 4.60 -7.40 -27.37
C LEU A 542 3.65 -8.26 -28.21
N ASP A 543 3.64 -9.56 -27.92
CA ASP A 543 2.66 -10.49 -28.48
C ASP A 543 1.34 -10.33 -27.72
N TRP A 544 0.44 -9.54 -28.31
CA TRP A 544 -0.83 -9.16 -27.69
C TRP A 544 -1.83 -10.31 -27.62
N GLU A 545 -1.81 -11.22 -28.59
CA GLU A 545 -2.73 -12.36 -28.66
C GLU A 545 -2.33 -13.44 -27.65
N GLU A 546 -1.04 -13.78 -27.63
CA GLU A 546 -0.49 -14.78 -26.70
C GLU A 546 -0.20 -14.21 -25.30
N LYS A 547 -0.42 -12.90 -25.11
CA LYS A 547 -0.22 -12.18 -23.85
C LYS A 547 1.22 -12.33 -23.33
N LYS A 548 2.21 -12.13 -24.20
CA LYS A 548 3.64 -12.26 -23.88
C LYS A 548 4.40 -11.00 -24.30
N ALA A 549 5.11 -10.39 -23.37
CA ALA A 549 6.04 -9.30 -23.65
C ALA A 549 7.47 -9.86 -23.61
N TYR A 550 8.14 -9.92 -24.75
CA TYR A 550 9.54 -10.34 -24.84
C TYR A 550 10.43 -9.12 -24.65
N VAL A 551 11.30 -9.19 -23.65
CA VAL A 551 12.11 -8.06 -23.22
C VAL A 551 13.58 -8.42 -23.18
N ARG A 552 14.45 -7.46 -23.47
CA ARG A 552 15.90 -7.60 -23.35
C ARG A 552 16.43 -6.60 -22.34
N GLN A 553 17.35 -7.04 -21.49
CA GLN A 553 18.04 -6.19 -20.54
C GLN A 553 18.87 -5.14 -21.30
N VAL A 554 18.69 -3.89 -20.91
CA VAL A 554 19.40 -2.72 -21.45
C VAL A 554 19.92 -1.86 -20.31
N ASP A 555 20.81 -0.93 -20.62
CA ASP A 555 21.26 0.12 -19.72
C ASP A 555 21.16 1.46 -20.47
N VAL A 556 20.06 2.18 -20.26
CA VAL A 556 19.78 3.45 -20.95
C VAL A 556 19.54 4.58 -19.96
N GLU A 557 19.85 5.82 -20.37
CA GLU A 557 19.65 7.01 -19.55
C GLU A 557 18.22 7.60 -19.65
N TYR A 558 17.23 6.83 -20.12
CA TYR A 558 15.86 7.29 -20.30
C TYR A 558 14.82 6.25 -19.88
N PHE A 559 13.59 6.69 -19.68
CA PHE A 559 12.41 5.83 -19.51
C PHE A 559 11.34 6.24 -20.52
N THR A 560 10.35 5.37 -20.74
CA THR A 560 9.25 5.64 -21.66
C THR A 560 7.99 6.03 -20.91
N ASP A 561 7.24 6.97 -21.50
CA ASP A 561 5.95 7.42 -20.98
C ASP A 561 4.95 7.51 -22.14
N ALA A 562 3.87 6.74 -22.06
CA ALA A 562 2.90 6.59 -23.14
C ALA A 562 1.60 7.32 -22.83
N ASN A 563 1.02 7.96 -23.85
CA ASN A 563 -0.28 8.59 -23.74
C ASN A 563 -1.38 7.64 -24.22
N LEU A 564 -2.43 7.51 -23.42
CA LEU A 564 -3.67 6.85 -23.83
C LEU A 564 -4.63 7.89 -24.40
N ALA A 565 -5.11 7.64 -25.62
CA ALA A 565 -6.34 8.24 -26.09
C ALA A 565 -7.49 7.49 -25.42
N VAL A 566 -8.19 8.15 -24.50
CA VAL A 566 -9.26 7.56 -23.70
C VAL A 566 -10.62 8.11 -24.16
N GLN A 567 -11.54 7.21 -24.48
CA GLN A 567 -12.96 7.49 -24.62
C GLN A 567 -13.70 6.90 -23.42
N LEU A 568 -14.61 7.69 -22.85
CA LEU A 568 -15.36 7.34 -21.66
C LEU A 568 -16.85 7.37 -22.00
N GLU A 569 -17.52 6.26 -21.73
CA GLU A 569 -18.96 6.06 -21.91
C GLU A 569 -19.58 5.72 -20.55
N VAL A 570 -20.60 6.47 -20.14
CA VAL A 570 -21.33 6.20 -18.90
C VAL A 570 -22.33 5.08 -19.15
N LEU A 571 -22.26 4.01 -18.37
CA LEU A 571 -23.14 2.85 -18.47
C LEU A 571 -24.37 3.00 -17.57
N SER A 572 -24.14 3.41 -16.32
CA SER A 572 -25.19 3.69 -15.34
C SER A 572 -24.84 4.91 -14.48
N GLU A 573 -25.85 5.61 -14.00
CA GLU A 573 -25.72 6.63 -12.96
C GLU A 573 -26.45 6.12 -11.71
N ASP A 574 -25.69 5.79 -10.68
CA ASP A 574 -26.24 5.18 -9.47
C ASP A 574 -26.54 6.23 -8.39
N ARG A 575 -25.70 7.27 -8.32
CA ARG A 575 -25.80 8.35 -7.33
C ARG A 575 -25.50 9.70 -7.99
N THR A 576 -26.29 10.71 -7.64
CA THR A 576 -26.13 12.09 -8.12
C THR A 576 -26.34 13.07 -6.97
N ALA A 577 -25.48 14.08 -6.90
CA ALA A 577 -25.58 15.21 -5.99
C ALA A 577 -25.48 16.53 -6.78
N GLU A 578 -26.54 17.33 -6.79
CA GLU A 578 -26.59 18.61 -7.50
C GLU A 578 -26.06 19.78 -6.65
N ARG A 579 -25.32 20.69 -7.29
CA ARG A 579 -24.69 21.89 -6.72
C ARG A 579 -24.71 23.05 -7.70
N GLY A 580 -25.85 23.75 -7.77
CA GLY A 580 -26.00 24.91 -8.65
C GLY A 580 -25.79 24.54 -10.12
N ALA A 581 -24.70 25.03 -10.72
CA ALA A 581 -24.35 24.74 -12.12
C ALA A 581 -23.47 23.48 -12.29
N MET A 582 -23.18 22.76 -11.20
CA MET A 582 -22.39 21.53 -11.19
C MET A 582 -23.23 20.37 -10.65
N ALA A 583 -23.03 19.18 -11.20
CA ALA A 583 -23.49 17.92 -10.64
C ALA A 583 -22.29 17.03 -10.35
N VAL A 584 -22.33 16.33 -9.22
CA VAL A 584 -21.39 15.27 -8.90
C VAL A 584 -22.12 13.95 -9.01
N LYS A 585 -21.56 13.02 -9.78
CA LYS A 585 -22.21 11.76 -10.12
C LYS A 585 -21.28 10.60 -9.84
N TYR A 586 -21.86 9.43 -9.59
CA TYR A 586 -21.16 8.17 -9.42
C TYR A 586 -21.96 7.04 -10.08
N GLY A 587 -21.24 6.11 -10.70
CA GLY A 587 -21.81 4.93 -11.35
C GLY A 587 -20.78 4.19 -12.19
N ASP A 588 -21.25 3.31 -13.06
CA ASP A 588 -20.40 2.48 -13.90
C ASP A 588 -20.07 3.15 -15.23
N VAL A 589 -18.82 2.98 -15.66
CA VAL A 589 -18.30 3.51 -16.93
C VAL A 589 -17.58 2.43 -17.73
N SER A 590 -17.62 2.61 -19.05
CA SER A 590 -16.79 1.89 -20.01
C SER A 590 -15.69 2.84 -20.51
N VAL A 591 -14.45 2.46 -20.22
CA VAL A 591 -13.23 3.19 -20.62
C VAL A 591 -12.64 2.47 -21.81
N ARG A 592 -12.77 3.03 -23.00
CA ARG A 592 -12.05 2.55 -24.18
C ARG A 592 -10.76 3.32 -24.30
N ALA A 593 -9.64 2.64 -24.36
CA ALA A 593 -8.34 3.28 -24.40
C ALA A 593 -7.48 2.70 -25.51
N MET A 594 -6.78 3.59 -26.20
CA MET A 594 -5.83 3.24 -27.25
C MET A 594 -4.53 3.98 -26.99
N ALA A 595 -3.44 3.23 -26.82
CA ALA A 595 -2.11 3.79 -26.77
C ALA A 595 -1.65 4.15 -28.19
N THR A 596 -1.31 5.42 -28.42
CA THR A 596 -0.99 5.92 -29.78
C THR A 596 0.48 6.31 -29.94
N MET A 597 1.08 6.85 -28.89
CA MET A 597 2.46 7.31 -28.90
C MET A 597 3.07 7.26 -27.51
N PHE A 598 4.39 7.16 -27.47
CA PHE A 598 5.19 7.33 -26.25
C PHE A 598 6.30 8.34 -26.44
N LYS A 599 6.75 8.89 -25.31
CA LYS A 599 7.89 9.78 -25.18
C LYS A 599 9.04 9.03 -24.51
N LYS A 600 10.28 9.36 -24.90
CA LYS A 600 11.52 8.94 -24.24
C LYS A 600 11.94 10.10 -23.35
N LEU A 601 11.88 9.92 -22.03
CA LEU A 601 12.19 10.94 -21.03
C LEU A 601 13.51 10.61 -20.34
N LYS A 602 14.46 11.55 -20.34
CA LYS A 602 15.77 11.32 -19.70
C LYS A 602 15.59 11.11 -18.19
N LEU A 603 16.19 10.07 -17.62
CA LEU A 603 16.05 9.69 -16.20
C LEU A 603 16.55 10.78 -15.24
N SER A 604 17.59 11.52 -15.64
CA SER A 604 18.21 12.55 -14.79
C SER A 604 17.47 13.87 -14.78
N THR A 605 16.94 14.31 -15.93
CA THR A 605 16.38 15.65 -16.13
C THR A 605 14.88 15.66 -16.41
N PHE A 606 14.28 14.50 -16.71
CA PHE A 606 12.90 14.36 -17.19
C PHE A 606 12.62 15.11 -18.50
N GLU A 607 13.66 15.53 -19.22
CA GLU A 607 13.53 16.17 -20.52
C GLU A 607 13.14 15.14 -21.57
N ASN A 608 12.27 15.55 -22.49
CA ASN A 608 11.90 14.74 -23.62
C ASN A 608 13.05 14.69 -24.63
N ILE A 609 13.57 13.49 -24.87
CA ILE A 609 14.67 13.21 -25.79
C ILE A 609 14.21 12.50 -27.07
N GLY A 610 12.91 12.16 -27.19
CA GLY A 610 12.39 11.50 -28.38
C GLY A 610 10.97 10.98 -28.21
N TRP A 611 10.39 10.49 -29.30
CA TRP A 611 9.05 9.89 -29.29
C TRP A 611 8.99 8.70 -30.25
N GLY A 612 8.00 7.83 -30.07
CA GLY A 612 7.73 6.71 -30.95
C GLY A 612 6.23 6.39 -31.01
N PRO A 613 5.76 5.73 -32.09
CA PRO A 613 4.37 5.32 -32.22
C PRO A 613 4.09 4.06 -31.39
N ILE A 614 2.84 3.88 -30.98
CA ILE A 614 2.33 2.62 -30.42
C ILE A 614 1.25 2.10 -31.37
N ARG A 615 1.32 0.81 -31.70
CA ARG A 615 0.36 0.13 -32.57
C ARG A 615 -0.26 -1.03 -31.81
N LEU A 616 -1.29 -0.72 -31.03
CA LEU A 616 -2.05 -1.70 -30.27
C LEU A 616 -3.54 -1.52 -30.54
N PRO A 617 -4.35 -2.59 -30.45
CA PRO A 617 -5.79 -2.47 -30.56
C PRO A 617 -6.36 -1.62 -29.42
N GLU A 618 -7.56 -1.09 -29.64
CA GLU A 618 -8.34 -0.44 -28.59
C GLU A 618 -8.78 -1.49 -27.56
N GLU A 619 -8.59 -1.19 -26.28
CA GLU A 619 -8.98 -2.05 -25.16
C GLU A 619 -10.11 -1.39 -24.37
N THR A 620 -11.05 -2.18 -23.87
CA THR A 620 -12.18 -1.69 -23.06
C THR A 620 -12.05 -2.15 -21.61
N LEU A 621 -12.18 -1.21 -20.68
CA LEU A 621 -12.22 -1.44 -19.24
C LEU A 621 -13.58 -1.03 -18.69
N HIS A 622 -14.31 -1.96 -18.08
CA HIS A 622 -15.51 -1.67 -17.31
C HIS A 622 -15.14 -1.46 -15.85
N THR A 623 -15.47 -0.29 -15.29
CA THR A 623 -15.06 0.12 -13.94
C THR A 623 -16.02 1.16 -13.36
N SER A 624 -15.91 1.45 -12.08
CA SER A 624 -16.67 2.52 -11.45
C SER A 624 -15.96 3.87 -11.55
N ALA A 625 -16.75 4.94 -11.66
CA ALA A 625 -16.24 6.30 -11.71
C ALA A 625 -17.09 7.27 -10.90
N ALA A 626 -16.44 8.31 -10.41
CA ALA A 626 -17.08 9.54 -9.96
C ALA A 626 -16.75 10.63 -10.98
N TRP A 627 -17.70 11.50 -11.28
CA TRP A 627 -17.42 12.62 -12.19
C TRP A 627 -18.08 13.91 -11.75
N LEU A 628 -17.36 15.00 -12.01
CA LEU A 628 -17.80 16.37 -11.83
C LEU A 628 -18.26 16.88 -13.19
N GLU A 629 -19.54 17.18 -13.32
CA GLU A 629 -20.15 17.67 -14.57
C GLU A 629 -20.66 19.10 -14.38
N TRP A 630 -20.35 20.00 -15.31
CA TRP A 630 -20.89 21.36 -15.34
C TRP A 630 -21.95 21.51 -16.42
N MET A 631 -23.02 22.26 -16.15
CA MET A 631 -24.16 22.39 -17.08
C MET A 631 -23.75 22.98 -18.45
N GLU A 632 -22.81 23.92 -18.44
CA GLU A 632 -22.25 24.55 -19.63
C GLU A 632 -20.86 25.11 -19.36
N VAL A 633 -20.14 25.50 -20.41
CA VAL A 633 -18.94 26.33 -20.26
C VAL A 633 -19.39 27.71 -19.80
N PRO A 634 -18.93 28.22 -18.65
CA PRO A 634 -19.34 29.53 -18.17
C PRO A 634 -19.10 30.62 -19.23
N PRO A 635 -20.07 31.53 -19.50
CA PRO A 635 -19.97 32.50 -20.59
C PRO A 635 -18.73 33.41 -20.57
N ARG A 636 -18.10 33.57 -19.40
CA ARG A 636 -16.86 34.34 -19.24
C ARG A 636 -15.62 33.65 -19.81
N PHE A 637 -15.67 32.35 -20.08
CA PHE A 637 -14.55 31.57 -20.58
C PHE A 637 -14.69 31.25 -22.05
N SER A 638 -13.59 31.37 -22.79
CA SER A 638 -13.49 30.72 -24.09
C SER A 638 -13.40 29.19 -23.89
N PRO A 639 -13.87 28.38 -24.84
CA PRO A 639 -13.76 26.93 -24.77
C PRO A 639 -12.31 26.46 -24.54
N ALA A 640 -11.34 27.09 -25.21
CA ALA A 640 -9.92 26.79 -25.05
C ALA A 640 -9.40 27.11 -23.64
N LEU A 641 -9.75 28.27 -23.08
CA LEU A 641 -9.36 28.62 -21.71
C LEU A 641 -9.97 27.65 -20.69
N PHE A 642 -11.25 27.31 -20.87
CA PHE A 642 -11.93 26.40 -19.95
C PHE A 642 -11.36 24.99 -20.01
N GLU A 643 -10.95 24.51 -21.19
CA GLU A 643 -10.23 23.24 -21.32
C GLU A 643 -8.93 23.24 -20.50
N HIS A 644 -8.13 24.31 -20.56
CA HIS A 644 -6.94 24.44 -19.73
C HIS A 644 -7.26 24.49 -18.22
N ILE A 645 -8.38 25.11 -17.83
CA ILE A 645 -8.85 25.09 -16.43
C ILE A 645 -9.17 23.65 -16.01
N LEU A 646 -9.92 22.90 -16.80
CA LEU A 646 -10.25 21.49 -16.50
C LEU A 646 -9.00 20.62 -16.42
N VAL A 647 -8.05 20.79 -17.34
CA VAL A 647 -6.75 20.10 -17.33
C VAL A 647 -5.95 20.47 -16.08
N GLY A 648 -5.93 21.75 -15.69
CA GLY A 648 -5.26 22.21 -14.48
C GLY A 648 -5.86 21.60 -13.20
N ILE A 649 -7.21 21.55 -13.11
CA ILE A 649 -7.92 20.90 -12.01
C ILE A 649 -7.59 19.40 -11.99
N ALA A 650 -7.71 18.71 -13.13
CA ALA A 650 -7.43 17.28 -13.26
C ALA A 650 -5.98 16.94 -12.88
N ASN A 651 -5.01 17.77 -13.29
CA ASN A 651 -3.60 17.57 -12.94
C ASN A 651 -3.37 17.67 -11.43
N VAL A 652 -3.94 18.69 -10.76
CA VAL A 652 -3.80 18.83 -9.31
C VAL A 652 -4.54 17.70 -8.59
N LEU A 653 -5.79 17.40 -8.97
CA LEU A 653 -6.57 16.30 -8.40
C LEU A 653 -5.81 14.97 -8.50
N GLY A 654 -5.25 14.64 -9.68
CA GLY A 654 -4.47 13.41 -9.86
C GLY A 654 -3.25 13.29 -8.95
N HIS A 655 -2.75 14.39 -8.35
CA HIS A 655 -1.70 14.36 -7.33
C HIS A 655 -2.23 14.40 -5.89
N LEU A 656 -3.39 15.01 -5.65
CA LEU A 656 -3.96 15.17 -4.31
C LEU A 656 -4.90 14.02 -3.92
N VAL A 657 -5.40 13.21 -4.85
CA VAL A 657 -6.29 12.06 -4.54
C VAL A 657 -5.73 11.14 -3.42
N PRO A 658 -4.44 10.77 -3.41
CA PRO A 658 -3.86 9.95 -2.33
C PRO A 658 -3.99 10.55 -0.91
N MET A 659 -4.25 11.85 -0.78
CA MET A 659 -4.51 12.50 0.52
C MET A 659 -5.87 12.14 1.13
N PHE A 660 -6.81 11.68 0.31
CA PHE A 660 -8.19 11.40 0.73
C PHE A 660 -8.45 9.89 0.87
N VAL A 661 -7.74 9.08 0.09
CA VAL A 661 -7.86 7.62 0.03
C VAL A 661 -6.46 7.01 -0.04
N MET A 662 -6.19 5.93 0.71
CA MET A 662 -4.88 5.25 0.69
C MET A 662 -4.68 4.46 -0.61
N CYS A 663 -4.32 5.14 -1.68
CA CYS A 663 -3.97 4.56 -2.97
C CYS A 663 -2.65 5.10 -3.51
N ASP A 664 -2.06 4.38 -4.46
CA ASP A 664 -1.02 4.94 -5.31
C ASP A 664 -1.66 5.85 -6.36
N ARG A 665 -0.91 6.84 -6.84
CA ARG A 665 -1.38 7.76 -7.89
C ARG A 665 -1.87 7.03 -9.14
N SER A 666 -1.31 5.86 -9.44
CA SER A 666 -1.66 5.07 -10.61
C SER A 666 -2.95 4.25 -10.46
N ASP A 667 -3.57 4.22 -9.28
CA ASP A 667 -4.75 3.40 -9.03
C ASP A 667 -6.05 4.08 -9.49
N ILE A 668 -5.98 5.38 -9.74
CA ILE A 668 -7.09 6.25 -10.13
C ILE A 668 -6.68 7.19 -11.25
N HIS A 669 -7.47 7.22 -12.31
CA HIS A 669 -7.24 8.11 -13.44
C HIS A 669 -8.18 9.30 -13.36
N VAL A 670 -7.62 10.50 -13.56
CA VAL A 670 -8.37 11.75 -13.59
C VAL A 670 -8.33 12.30 -15.01
N VAL A 671 -9.47 12.27 -15.71
CA VAL A 671 -9.58 12.61 -17.13
C VAL A 671 -10.54 13.78 -17.33
N PRO A 672 -10.05 14.95 -17.79
CA PRO A 672 -10.89 16.07 -18.16
C PRO A 672 -11.44 15.89 -19.58
N GLN A 673 -12.69 16.30 -19.80
CA GLN A 673 -13.34 16.37 -21.11
C GLN A 673 -14.12 17.67 -21.21
N LEU A 674 -13.81 18.51 -22.20
CA LEU A 674 -14.57 19.75 -22.43
C LEU A 674 -16.03 19.45 -22.87
N LYS A 675 -16.23 18.34 -23.58
CA LYS A 675 -17.54 17.82 -23.97
C LYS A 675 -17.55 16.31 -23.80
N ALA A 676 -18.18 15.84 -22.73
CA ALA A 676 -18.34 14.41 -22.50
C ALA A 676 -19.30 13.79 -23.54
N PRO A 677 -19.01 12.61 -24.09
CA PRO A 677 -19.85 12.01 -25.14
C PRO A 677 -21.31 11.80 -24.75
N HIS A 678 -21.56 11.43 -23.49
CA HIS A 678 -22.89 11.09 -22.99
C HIS A 678 -23.80 12.32 -22.78
N SER A 679 -23.24 13.45 -22.33
CA SER A 679 -24.01 14.64 -21.94
C SER A 679 -23.74 15.88 -22.79
N GLY A 680 -22.67 15.89 -23.57
CA GLY A 680 -22.18 17.06 -24.31
C GLY A 680 -21.60 18.16 -23.42
N ARG A 681 -21.45 17.89 -22.11
CA ARG A 681 -21.08 18.86 -21.07
C ARG A 681 -19.62 18.78 -20.68
N PRO A 682 -19.04 19.85 -20.10
CA PRO A 682 -17.73 19.78 -19.50
C PRO A 682 -17.72 18.88 -18.27
N THR A 683 -16.81 17.91 -18.24
CA THR A 683 -16.77 16.87 -17.21
C THR A 683 -15.34 16.50 -16.83
N ILE A 684 -15.09 16.25 -15.54
CA ILE A 684 -13.86 15.59 -15.06
C ILE A 684 -14.25 14.24 -14.47
N PHE A 685 -13.75 13.17 -15.07
CA PHE A 685 -13.93 11.80 -14.59
C PHE A 685 -12.78 11.39 -13.67
N LEU A 686 -13.12 10.68 -12.59
CA LEU A 686 -12.22 10.02 -11.66
C LEU A 686 -12.62 8.55 -11.59
N TYR A 687 -11.89 7.67 -12.28
CA TYR A 687 -12.25 6.26 -12.39
C TYR A 687 -11.16 5.33 -11.86
N ASP A 688 -11.60 4.22 -11.29
CA ASP A 688 -10.71 3.19 -10.75
C ASP A 688 -10.03 2.48 -11.92
N ARG A 689 -8.70 2.30 -11.87
CA ARG A 689 -7.95 1.57 -12.91
C ARG A 689 -8.34 0.09 -13.02
N TYR A 690 -9.02 -0.44 -11.99
CA TYR A 690 -9.29 -1.87 -11.85
C TYR A 690 -10.67 -2.26 -12.39
N PRO A 691 -10.78 -3.37 -13.14
CA PRO A 691 -12.07 -3.89 -13.58
C PRO A 691 -13.08 -4.06 -12.44
N GLY A 692 -14.30 -3.58 -12.66
CA GLY A 692 -15.40 -3.59 -11.69
C GLY A 692 -15.24 -2.63 -10.49
N GLY A 693 -14.17 -1.84 -10.45
CA GLY A 693 -13.93 -0.86 -9.39
C GLY A 693 -13.53 -1.47 -8.03
N ILE A 694 -12.74 -0.72 -7.27
CA ILE A 694 -12.30 -1.09 -5.91
C ILE A 694 -12.78 -0.11 -4.84
N GLY A 695 -13.63 0.84 -5.22
CA GLY A 695 -14.27 1.81 -4.32
C GLY A 695 -13.41 3.05 -4.05
N LEU A 696 -12.43 3.35 -4.90
CA LEU A 696 -11.69 4.62 -4.78
C LEU A 696 -12.56 5.78 -5.26
N SER A 697 -13.11 5.67 -6.47
CA SER A 697 -13.99 6.64 -7.09
C SER A 697 -15.22 6.96 -6.22
N GLU A 698 -15.83 5.95 -5.60
CA GLU A 698 -16.94 6.12 -4.65
C GLU A 698 -16.53 6.99 -3.45
N ALA A 699 -15.36 6.73 -2.86
CA ALA A 699 -14.87 7.54 -1.74
C ALA A 699 -14.58 8.99 -2.16
N LEU A 700 -14.17 9.21 -3.41
CA LEU A 700 -13.99 10.56 -3.95
C LEU A 700 -15.31 11.27 -4.22
N PHE A 701 -16.34 10.54 -4.67
CA PHE A 701 -17.71 11.05 -4.75
C PHE A 701 -18.19 11.58 -3.40
N GLU A 702 -17.90 10.89 -2.30
CA GLU A 702 -18.29 11.36 -0.95
C GLU A 702 -17.51 12.58 -0.46
N ARG A 703 -16.32 12.84 -1.03
CA ARG A 703 -15.37 13.85 -0.54
C ARG A 703 -15.09 14.98 -1.53
N TYR A 704 -15.87 15.09 -2.61
CA TYR A 704 -15.59 16.01 -3.70
C TYR A 704 -15.45 17.48 -3.27
N GLU A 705 -16.28 17.95 -2.33
CA GLU A 705 -16.22 19.33 -1.84
C GLU A 705 -14.87 19.62 -1.18
N GLN A 706 -14.37 18.68 -0.37
CA GLN A 706 -13.07 18.78 0.28
C GLN A 706 -11.94 18.75 -0.74
N MET A 707 -12.07 17.91 -1.79
CA MET A 707 -11.08 17.85 -2.86
C MET A 707 -10.98 19.18 -3.62
N LEU A 708 -12.11 19.73 -4.06
CA LEU A 708 -12.14 20.98 -4.82
C LEU A 708 -11.63 22.17 -3.99
N ALA A 709 -11.99 22.22 -2.69
CA ALA A 709 -11.45 23.21 -1.77
C ALA A 709 -9.91 23.12 -1.65
N LYS A 710 -9.36 21.91 -1.59
CA LYS A 710 -7.91 21.70 -1.53
C LYS A 710 -7.19 22.00 -2.83
N VAL A 711 -7.78 21.70 -3.98
CA VAL A 711 -7.25 22.13 -5.28
C VAL A 711 -7.17 23.65 -5.34
N LYS A 712 -8.26 24.36 -4.99
CA LYS A 712 -8.28 25.82 -4.96
C LYS A 712 -7.19 26.38 -4.05
N GLU A 713 -7.15 25.94 -2.79
CA GLU A 713 -6.17 26.38 -1.80
C GLU A 713 -4.74 26.20 -2.31
N TRP A 714 -4.46 25.03 -2.90
CA TRP A 714 -3.13 24.70 -3.40
C TRP A 714 -2.69 25.58 -4.57
N VAL A 715 -3.57 25.76 -5.56
CA VAL A 715 -3.27 26.58 -6.74
C VAL A 715 -3.10 28.05 -6.36
N GLU A 716 -3.94 28.56 -5.46
CA GLU A 716 -3.90 29.96 -4.98
C GLU A 716 -2.58 30.29 -4.26
N ARG A 717 -2.06 29.37 -3.44
CA ARG A 717 -0.82 29.58 -2.66
C ARG A 717 0.47 29.35 -3.46
N CYS A 718 0.40 28.68 -4.60
CA CYS A 718 1.60 28.41 -5.40
C CYS A 718 2.22 29.74 -5.88
N PRO A 719 3.54 29.97 -5.79
CA PRO A 719 4.15 31.25 -6.17
C PRO A 719 4.36 31.41 -7.68
N CYS A 720 4.07 30.40 -8.50
CA CYS A 720 4.26 30.50 -9.95
C CYS A 720 3.32 31.54 -10.57
N ALA A 721 3.74 32.15 -11.69
CA ALA A 721 2.92 33.11 -12.41
C ALA A 721 1.67 32.45 -12.99
N ASP A 722 1.82 31.35 -13.72
CA ASP A 722 0.71 30.77 -14.48
C ASP A 722 0.83 29.26 -14.75
N GLY A 723 1.28 28.53 -13.73
CA GLY A 723 1.47 27.09 -13.79
C GLY A 723 2.92 26.66 -13.63
N CYS A 724 3.12 25.54 -12.96
CA CYS A 724 4.41 24.88 -12.79
C CYS A 724 4.17 23.39 -12.51
N PRO A 725 5.22 22.54 -12.56
CA PRO A 725 5.08 21.12 -12.21
C PRO A 725 4.50 20.84 -10.82
N SER A 726 4.57 21.81 -9.90
CA SER A 726 4.03 21.70 -8.54
C SER A 726 2.58 22.16 -8.38
N CYS A 727 1.88 22.65 -9.42
CA CYS A 727 0.46 23.01 -9.34
C CYS A 727 -0.34 22.50 -10.55
N ILE A 728 -0.86 23.38 -11.39
CA ILE A 728 -1.70 23.07 -12.55
C ILE A 728 -0.92 22.44 -13.73
N GLY A 729 0.40 22.29 -13.60
CA GLY A 729 1.30 21.84 -14.66
C GLY A 729 1.94 23.01 -15.39
N ALA A 730 3.01 22.73 -16.14
CA ALA A 730 3.58 23.67 -17.10
C ALA A 730 2.77 23.57 -18.41
N LEU A 731 1.56 24.13 -18.40
CA LEU A 731 0.67 24.14 -19.56
C LEU A 731 1.20 25.16 -20.57
N ASP A 732 1.31 24.77 -21.84
CA ASP A 732 1.55 25.72 -22.93
C ASP A 732 0.24 26.44 -23.26
N ALA A 733 -0.15 27.36 -22.38
CA ALA A 733 -1.42 28.07 -22.45
C ALA A 733 -1.35 29.32 -23.35
N ALA A 734 -0.31 29.48 -24.18
CA ALA A 734 -0.12 30.63 -25.07
C ALA A 734 -0.29 32.01 -24.39
N GLY A 735 0.06 32.12 -23.09
CA GLY A 735 -0.06 33.35 -22.30
C GLY A 735 -1.44 33.64 -21.69
N MET A 736 -2.39 32.68 -21.73
CA MET A 736 -3.68 32.80 -21.05
C MET A 736 -3.55 32.66 -19.52
N PRO A 737 -4.23 33.49 -18.69
CA PRO A 737 -4.10 33.50 -17.23
C PRO A 737 -4.83 32.34 -16.52
N VAL A 738 -4.53 31.10 -16.91
CA VAL A 738 -5.23 29.87 -16.50
C VAL A 738 -5.29 29.76 -14.97
N LYS A 739 -4.18 30.03 -14.29
CA LYS A 739 -4.09 29.88 -12.84
C LYS A 739 -5.06 30.80 -12.09
N HIS A 740 -5.12 32.07 -12.50
CA HIS A 740 -5.99 33.07 -11.88
C HIS A 740 -7.47 32.70 -12.06
N GLU A 741 -7.84 32.36 -13.29
CA GLU A 741 -9.21 32.01 -13.65
C GLU A 741 -9.69 30.70 -13.01
N LEU A 742 -8.80 29.71 -12.89
CA LEU A 742 -9.10 28.45 -12.18
C LEU A 742 -9.44 28.70 -10.71
N VAL A 743 -8.65 29.54 -10.01
CA VAL A 743 -8.90 29.84 -8.59
C VAL A 743 -10.24 30.55 -8.40
N GLN A 744 -10.55 31.53 -9.26
CA GLN A 744 -11.85 32.20 -9.24
C GLN A 744 -12.99 31.25 -9.53
N PHE A 745 -12.84 30.39 -10.55
CA PHE A 745 -13.84 29.41 -10.93
C PHE A 745 -14.16 28.47 -9.76
N LEU A 746 -13.15 27.88 -9.12
CA LEU A 746 -13.37 27.02 -7.96
C LEU A 746 -13.97 27.77 -6.76
N ALA A 747 -13.62 29.05 -6.56
CA ALA A 747 -14.21 29.87 -5.50
C ALA A 747 -15.73 30.01 -5.68
N GLU A 748 -16.17 30.25 -6.92
CA GLU A 748 -17.59 30.36 -7.26
C GLU A 748 -18.32 29.03 -7.04
N GLN A 749 -17.74 27.92 -7.50
CA GLN A 749 -18.36 26.59 -7.33
C GLN A 749 -18.52 26.22 -5.84
N LEU A 750 -17.54 26.56 -5.00
CA LEU A 750 -17.58 26.26 -3.56
C LEU A 750 -18.46 27.22 -2.74
N ALA A 751 -18.77 28.41 -3.26
CA ALA A 751 -19.63 29.39 -2.60
C ALA A 751 -21.12 29.02 -2.68
N VAL A 752 -21.51 28.19 -3.66
CA VAL A 752 -22.88 27.68 -3.80
C VAL A 752 -23.16 26.70 -2.66
N ARG A 753 -23.80 27.20 -1.59
CA ARG A 753 -24.18 26.40 -0.43
C ARG A 753 -25.01 25.19 -0.85
N SER A 754 -24.80 24.10 -0.12
CA SER A 754 -25.59 22.89 -0.20
C SER A 754 -27.07 23.17 0.03
N GLY A 755 -27.85 23.25 -1.05
CA GLY A 755 -29.30 23.09 -0.96
C GLY A 755 -29.56 21.71 -0.36
N SER A 756 -30.35 21.65 0.72
CA SER A 756 -30.71 20.39 1.35
C SER A 756 -31.46 19.50 0.36
N SER A 757 -30.96 18.30 0.12
CA SER A 757 -31.78 17.18 -0.35
C SER A 757 -31.73 16.11 0.74
N ALA A 758 -32.91 15.86 1.30
CA ALA A 758 -33.22 14.89 2.34
C ALA A 758 -33.00 13.44 1.91
#